data_AF-A0A959K2R3-F1
#
_entry.id   AF-A0A959K2R3-F1
#
_cell.length_a   1.000
_cell.length_b   1.000
_cell.length_c   1.000
_cell.angle_alpha   90.00
_cell.angle_beta   90.00
_cell.angle_gamma   90.00
#
_symmetry.space_group_name_H-M   'P 1'
#
loop_
_entity.id
_entity.type
_entity.pdbx_description
1 polymer ?
#
loop_
_entity_poly.entity_id
_entity_poly.type
_entity_poly.pdbx_seq_one_letter_code
_entity_poly.pdbx_strand_id
1 'polypeptide(L)'
;MIRKLTLLFSLTISTICLLAQDEMIHLASYATGGEGSAETVAYDNSSSRAFFTSTANNSFSIVDISNPNEPTLYKEVSLAEYGAGPNSVAVSNGIVALAVENEDKTANGRVVFFNTEGEYQADVEVGALPDMLTFTPDGSKVLVANEGEPNDDYDVDPPGSVSIIDVAMAMTGAQAVVNISFESYNDKKASLLNKGVRIFGADGMATVAQDMEPEYITITADGSRAYVNCQENNALAVIDLSSNTILDILPLGYKDHSQGSPTLTNYILNELVSDWPELGTPAYGGGQPPVMLGGFSALYFDATESTDEEYVFYTVPDRGPNADAVSSASVTPQAPENLRPFKLPDYQARIVKITLNKNSGAVQLSDQILLFRQDGTTPISGRGNIPGVDEIPVTYADASTEYLNQDFTDPDGNSFHQLEYDAFGGDFEGIVRDKNGNFWLCDENRPAIYQIAPDGTLMERYVPEGTAALGNDPQEEGFYGAETLPGYYTTRRANRGFEAIAYDSAKNIVYAFIQSPLENPGSAVRNNTDVIRILGINADDGVPAEEYVYLLEQNKDSGYSTSRVDKIGDAFYTGDGQFLVIERDSEAPTVPVGKKYIFKIDITKATNVLNLDVSERLQTGPVDPRFGITLSGVNNTFRSASSTLEEMSADEIRALGILPVYKTKVVNLPSIYYQSSDKPEGVSLLPDGTIAVLNDNDFGLAGAGVTDNSILGLISFGNNYSLDASDRDDAINIQNWPTLGMYLPDAIGSYSVNGQDYIVTANEGDSRDYDGYSEEERVKDLILDETYYPDAAGLQEDEMLGRLKTTSSMGDYDQDGMVEQIYSYGARSFSIFDAYGNLVFDSGNEFALTVQTEEEALFNEDEGEKDGRSDDKGVEPEAIEIATINDFTYAFVGLERQSGIIVYDITDPVSPKFITYYNNRMYDGGVTGDIAPEIIKFIPGEDSPNGEPLLLVGYEVSGSMGIIQLGGSITPVSEVAHESRFNVYPNPVTGGGDLNFDIPVSGQVYDMAGLIVKEFDRQHRMNVSDLQPGIYVIRTLEHGAQRFLKLD
;
A
#
# COMPACT_ATOMS: atom_id res chain seq x y z
N MET A 1 -64.00 46.39 44.76
CA MET A 1 -63.53 45.44 45.81
C MET A 1 -63.66 44.04 45.19
N ILE A 2 -62.66 43.22 44.91
CA ILE A 2 -61.32 43.00 45.47
C ILE A 2 -60.40 42.39 44.37
N ARG A 3 -59.20 42.97 44.26
CA ARG A 3 -57.85 42.49 43.84
C ARG A 3 -57.66 41.63 42.57
N LYS A 4 -57.10 42.28 41.53
CA LYS A 4 -56.09 41.71 40.62
C LYS A 4 -54.70 42.01 41.19
N LEU A 5 -53.80 41.04 41.16
CA LEU A 5 -52.37 41.21 41.39
C LEU A 5 -51.67 40.67 40.13
N THR A 6 -51.03 41.55 39.36
CA THR A 6 -50.13 41.18 38.28
C THR A 6 -48.85 41.97 38.52
N LEU A 7 -47.78 41.26 38.84
CA LEU A 7 -46.46 41.80 39.14
C LEU A 7 -45.71 41.97 37.82
N LEU A 8 -45.20 43.18 37.56
CA LEU A 8 -44.22 43.45 36.52
C LEU A 8 -42.89 42.80 36.90
N PHE A 9 -42.23 42.14 35.94
CA PHE A 9 -40.78 42.07 35.89
C PHE A 9 -40.31 42.51 34.51
N SER A 10 -39.36 43.43 34.53
CA SER A 10 -38.66 44.07 33.41
C SER A 10 -37.74 43.06 32.74
N LEU A 11 -37.92 42.80 31.44
CA LEU A 11 -36.99 42.03 30.62
C LEU A 11 -36.16 43.01 29.79
N THR A 12 -34.88 43.14 30.12
CA THR A 12 -33.85 43.72 29.25
C THR A 12 -33.62 42.76 28.09
N ILE A 13 -33.90 43.21 26.87
CA ILE A 13 -33.53 42.51 25.64
C ILE A 13 -32.03 42.75 25.43
N SER A 14 -31.23 41.73 25.67
CA SER A 14 -29.91 41.59 25.07
C SER A 14 -30.09 40.73 23.83
N THR A 15 -30.06 41.36 22.65
CA THR A 15 -29.97 40.67 21.37
C THR A 15 -28.56 40.06 21.32
N ILE A 16 -28.45 38.76 21.59
CA ILE A 16 -27.26 37.99 21.17
C ILE A 16 -27.51 37.65 19.70
N CYS A 17 -26.91 38.45 18.83
CA CYS A 17 -26.69 38.06 17.44
C CYS A 17 -25.63 36.97 17.51
N LEU A 18 -26.02 35.70 17.36
CA LEU A 18 -25.05 34.65 17.01
C LEU A 18 -24.69 34.93 15.54
N LEU A 19 -23.57 35.60 15.31
CA LEU A 19 -22.95 35.58 13.99
C LEU A 19 -22.43 34.15 13.82
N ALA A 20 -22.79 33.48 12.72
CA ALA A 20 -22.00 32.37 12.25
C ALA A 20 -20.57 32.93 12.06
N GLN A 21 -19.62 32.36 12.78
CA GLN A 21 -18.22 32.75 12.66
C GLN A 21 -17.65 31.82 11.59
N ASP A 22 -17.34 32.36 10.42
CA ASP A 22 -16.80 31.59 9.30
C ASP A 22 -15.57 30.81 9.76
N GLU A 23 -15.49 29.53 9.37
CA GLU A 23 -14.40 28.62 9.77
C GLU A 23 -13.05 29.07 9.20
N MET A 24 -13.05 29.63 8.00
CA MET A 24 -11.90 30.24 7.33
C MET A 24 -12.27 31.63 6.82
N ILE A 25 -11.50 32.66 7.19
CA ILE A 25 -11.77 34.07 6.90
C ILE A 25 -10.68 34.62 6.00
N HIS A 26 -11.02 35.02 4.78
CA HIS A 26 -10.10 35.76 3.92
C HIS A 26 -9.77 37.13 4.52
N LEU A 27 -8.49 37.43 4.74
CA LEU A 27 -8.07 38.74 5.25
C LEU A 27 -7.62 39.67 4.13
N ALA A 28 -6.76 39.18 3.24
CA ALA A 28 -6.19 39.96 2.15
C ALA A 28 -5.63 39.04 1.05
N SER A 29 -5.54 39.59 -0.16
CA SER A 29 -4.69 39.08 -1.23
C SER A 29 -3.64 40.15 -1.56
N TYR A 30 -2.40 39.73 -1.73
CA TYR A 30 -1.29 40.59 -2.16
C TYR A 30 -0.77 40.11 -3.51
N ALA A 31 -0.75 40.97 -4.52
CA ALA A 31 -0.17 40.63 -5.82
C ALA A 31 1.37 40.55 -5.70
N THR A 32 1.90 39.33 -5.79
CA THR A 32 3.34 39.04 -5.76
C THR A 32 3.96 39.17 -7.15
N GLY A 33 3.17 39.07 -8.21
CA GLY A 33 3.66 39.23 -9.59
C GLY A 33 2.59 38.95 -10.64
N GLY A 34 3.00 38.30 -11.74
CA GLY A 34 2.09 37.64 -12.68
C GLY A 34 2.24 36.13 -12.55
N GLU A 35 1.75 35.38 -13.53
CA GLU A 35 1.96 33.94 -13.68
C GLU A 35 3.44 33.55 -13.48
N GLY A 36 3.70 32.45 -12.76
CA GLY A 36 5.05 32.06 -12.33
C GLY A 36 5.62 32.93 -11.20
N SER A 37 4.75 33.48 -10.34
CA SER A 37 5.13 34.21 -9.12
C SER A 37 4.34 33.65 -7.93
N ALA A 38 4.97 33.62 -6.74
CA ALA A 38 4.46 32.93 -5.55
C ALA A 38 4.40 31.39 -5.66
N GLU A 39 5.32 30.80 -6.43
CA GLU A 39 5.53 29.35 -6.53
C GLU A 39 5.84 28.74 -5.14
N THR A 40 6.66 29.40 -4.33
CA THR A 40 6.90 28.98 -2.94
C THR A 40 6.76 30.12 -1.95
N VAL A 41 6.43 29.79 -0.69
CA VAL A 41 6.27 30.75 0.40
C VAL A 41 6.96 30.31 1.69
N ALA A 42 7.66 31.26 2.32
CA ALA A 42 8.22 31.09 3.66
C ALA A 42 7.83 32.25 4.58
N TYR A 43 7.80 32.02 5.90
CA TYR A 43 7.45 33.04 6.89
C TYR A 43 8.42 33.06 8.08
N ASP A 44 8.88 34.26 8.45
CA ASP A 44 9.70 34.49 9.65
C ASP A 44 8.90 35.23 10.74
N ASN A 45 8.65 34.55 11.87
CA ASN A 45 7.87 35.09 12.98
C ASN A 45 8.50 36.34 13.62
N SER A 46 9.83 36.42 13.62
CA SER A 46 10.58 37.45 14.35
C SER A 46 10.49 38.81 13.67
N SER A 47 10.41 38.80 12.35
CA SER A 47 10.28 39.98 11.49
C SER A 47 8.86 40.20 10.96
N SER A 48 7.97 39.22 11.12
CA SER A 48 6.63 39.20 10.51
C SER A 48 6.68 39.40 9.00
N ARG A 49 7.64 38.75 8.34
CA ARG A 49 7.87 38.84 6.89
C ARG A 49 7.57 37.50 6.23
N ALA A 50 6.88 37.57 5.10
CA ALA A 50 6.71 36.47 4.17
C ALA A 50 7.64 36.66 2.95
N PHE A 51 8.12 35.55 2.39
CA PHE A 51 9.07 35.51 1.29
C PHE A 51 8.47 34.69 0.15
N PHE A 52 8.54 35.20 -1.08
CA PHE A 52 7.95 34.58 -2.28
C PHE A 52 8.93 34.56 -3.43
N THR A 53 9.04 33.43 -4.12
CA THR A 53 9.81 33.31 -5.36
C THR A 53 9.02 33.88 -6.55
N SER A 54 9.74 34.34 -7.56
CA SER A 54 9.19 34.71 -8.86
C SER A 54 10.18 34.30 -9.94
N THR A 55 9.91 33.17 -10.58
CA THR A 55 10.72 32.65 -11.70
C THR A 55 10.62 33.60 -12.89
N ALA A 56 9.42 34.11 -13.18
CA ALA A 56 9.19 35.09 -14.24
C ALA A 56 10.05 36.37 -14.12
N ASN A 57 10.38 36.80 -12.90
CA ASN A 57 11.20 38.00 -12.65
C ASN A 57 12.65 37.69 -12.25
N ASN A 58 13.01 36.43 -12.06
CA ASN A 58 14.29 35.98 -11.48
C ASN A 58 14.62 36.78 -10.20
N SER A 59 13.69 36.72 -9.24
CA SER A 59 13.75 37.46 -7.98
C SER A 59 12.95 36.79 -6.88
N PHE A 60 13.11 37.28 -5.65
CA PHE A 60 12.16 37.00 -4.57
C PHE A 60 11.67 38.29 -3.92
N SER A 61 10.40 38.29 -3.54
CA SER A 61 9.74 39.38 -2.84
C SER A 61 9.75 39.14 -1.34
N ILE A 62 9.95 40.21 -0.58
CA ILE A 62 9.79 40.24 0.87
C ILE A 62 8.57 41.09 1.18
N VAL A 63 7.55 40.50 1.80
CA VAL A 63 6.28 41.14 2.14
C VAL A 63 6.17 41.28 3.66
N ASP A 64 5.95 42.50 4.14
CA ASP A 64 5.65 42.77 5.55
C ASP A 64 4.17 42.45 5.79
N ILE A 65 3.91 41.47 6.66
CA ILE A 65 2.57 41.03 7.05
C ILE A 65 2.25 41.36 8.50
N SER A 66 2.99 42.27 9.14
CA SER A 66 2.73 42.71 10.53
C SER A 66 1.30 43.22 10.75
N ASN A 67 0.63 43.69 9.69
CA ASN A 67 -0.82 43.77 9.60
C ASN A 67 -1.32 42.82 8.51
N PRO A 68 -1.85 41.62 8.84
CA PRO A 68 -2.26 40.63 7.85
C PRO A 68 -3.48 41.06 7.01
N ASN A 69 -4.18 42.14 7.38
CA ASN A 69 -5.26 42.71 6.56
C ASN A 69 -4.75 43.69 5.49
N GLU A 70 -3.50 44.16 5.63
CA GLU A 70 -2.89 45.13 4.72
C GLU A 70 -1.40 44.77 4.48
N PRO A 71 -1.10 43.63 3.85
CA PRO A 71 0.26 43.24 3.51
C PRO A 71 0.91 44.28 2.58
N THR A 72 2.22 44.54 2.77
CA THR A 72 2.94 45.54 1.97
C THR A 72 4.32 45.03 1.52
N LEU A 73 4.73 45.41 0.30
CA LEU A 73 6.08 45.12 -0.17
C LEU A 73 7.12 45.78 0.73
N TYR A 74 8.00 44.98 1.32
CA TYR A 74 9.19 45.47 2.00
C TYR A 74 10.33 45.69 1.00
N LYS A 75 10.64 44.67 0.18
CA LYS A 75 11.76 44.69 -0.76
C LYS A 75 11.60 43.62 -1.84
N GLU A 76 12.07 43.94 -3.03
CA GLU A 76 12.30 42.97 -4.11
C GLU A 76 13.81 42.72 -4.22
N VAL A 77 14.23 41.46 -4.31
CA VAL A 77 15.65 41.09 -4.41
C VAL A 77 15.88 40.27 -5.67
N SER A 78 16.68 40.82 -6.60
CA SER A 78 17.03 40.13 -7.85
C SER A 78 18.04 39.01 -7.61
N LEU A 79 17.88 37.92 -8.35
CA LEU A 79 18.75 36.74 -8.32
C LEU A 79 19.54 36.52 -9.61
N ALA A 80 19.43 37.42 -10.58
CA ALA A 80 20.10 37.34 -11.88
C ALA A 80 21.65 37.22 -11.84
N GLU A 81 22.28 37.47 -10.69
CA GLU A 81 23.73 37.24 -10.51
C GLU A 81 24.08 35.79 -10.13
N TYR A 82 23.09 34.95 -9.80
CA TYR A 82 23.27 33.60 -9.25
C TYR A 82 22.81 32.47 -10.18
N GLY A 83 21.84 32.73 -11.07
CA GLY A 83 21.27 31.72 -11.97
C GLY A 83 20.04 32.22 -12.74
N ALA A 84 19.29 31.29 -13.34
CA ALA A 84 18.17 31.60 -14.24
C ALA A 84 16.87 31.99 -13.50
N GLY A 85 16.61 31.40 -12.34
CA GLY A 85 15.45 31.70 -11.51
C GLY A 85 15.45 30.91 -10.19
N PRO A 86 14.64 31.33 -9.20
CA PRO A 86 14.46 30.56 -7.98
C PRO A 86 13.24 29.62 -8.03
N ASN A 87 13.41 28.35 -7.69
CA ASN A 87 12.28 27.43 -7.57
C ASN A 87 11.69 27.47 -6.14
N SER A 88 12.56 27.47 -5.12
CA SER A 88 12.11 27.37 -3.72
C SER A 88 12.73 28.40 -2.78
N VAL A 89 11.97 28.79 -1.75
CA VAL A 89 12.43 29.58 -0.60
C VAL A 89 12.04 28.93 0.72
N ALA A 90 12.98 28.90 1.67
CA ALA A 90 12.71 28.56 3.07
C ALA A 90 13.39 29.54 4.02
N VAL A 91 12.88 29.64 5.25
CA VAL A 91 13.45 30.51 6.28
C VAL A 91 13.52 29.81 7.63
N SER A 92 14.65 29.96 8.31
CA SER A 92 14.84 29.47 9.68
C SER A 92 15.89 30.31 10.39
N ASN A 93 15.66 30.62 11.67
CA ASN A 93 16.60 31.36 12.52
C ASN A 93 17.12 32.68 11.89
N GLY A 94 16.27 33.39 11.14
CA GLY A 94 16.61 34.65 10.46
C GLY A 94 17.47 34.50 9.18
N ILE A 95 17.67 33.26 8.71
CA ILE A 95 18.37 32.94 7.46
C ILE A 95 17.32 32.51 6.43
N VAL A 96 17.32 33.17 5.27
CA VAL A 96 16.51 32.84 4.11
C VAL A 96 17.38 32.07 3.12
N ALA A 97 16.97 30.87 2.72
CA ALA A 97 17.64 30.06 1.71
C ALA A 97 16.79 30.02 0.45
N LEU A 98 17.41 30.18 -0.72
CA LEU A 98 16.76 30.05 -2.02
C LEU A 98 17.45 29.00 -2.88
N ALA A 99 16.68 28.08 -3.45
CA ALA A 99 17.12 27.19 -4.50
C ALA A 99 17.11 27.98 -5.81
N VAL A 100 18.23 28.01 -6.53
CA VAL A 100 18.40 28.80 -7.76
C VAL A 100 18.98 27.90 -8.83
N GLU A 101 18.23 27.71 -9.92
CA GLU A 101 18.64 26.91 -11.06
C GLU A 101 19.73 27.58 -11.90
N ASN A 102 20.47 26.77 -12.64
CA ASN A 102 21.49 27.25 -13.56
C ASN A 102 20.86 27.71 -14.88
N GLU A 103 21.53 28.60 -15.62
CA GLU A 103 21.12 29.00 -16.98
C GLU A 103 21.05 27.82 -17.95
N ASP A 104 21.81 26.78 -17.69
CA ASP A 104 21.64 25.45 -18.27
C ASP A 104 21.02 24.55 -17.20
N LYS A 105 19.72 24.26 -17.28
CA LYS A 105 19.00 23.51 -16.24
C LYS A 105 19.62 22.13 -15.92
N THR A 106 20.30 21.54 -16.90
CA THR A 106 20.99 20.25 -16.76
C THR A 106 22.33 20.34 -16.00
N ALA A 107 22.81 21.56 -15.72
CA ALA A 107 24.00 21.82 -14.93
C ALA A 107 23.65 22.10 -13.46
N ASN A 108 24.63 21.87 -12.58
CA ASN A 108 24.50 22.15 -11.15
C ASN A 108 24.02 23.58 -10.87
N GLY A 109 22.99 23.70 -10.04
CA GLY A 109 22.47 24.96 -9.51
C GLY A 109 23.13 25.37 -8.19
N ARG A 110 22.46 26.28 -7.47
CA ARG A 110 22.97 26.85 -6.21
C ARG A 110 21.88 26.97 -5.15
N VAL A 111 22.29 26.95 -3.89
CA VAL A 111 21.52 27.55 -2.81
C VAL A 111 22.15 28.86 -2.39
N VAL A 112 21.36 29.93 -2.39
CA VAL A 112 21.78 31.29 -2.02
C VAL A 112 21.13 31.69 -0.70
N PHE A 113 21.94 32.15 0.24
CA PHE A 113 21.51 32.56 1.57
C PHE A 113 21.44 34.07 1.72
N PHE A 114 20.35 34.56 2.27
CA PHE A 114 20.12 35.96 2.65
C PHE A 114 19.71 36.06 4.13
N ASN A 115 19.76 37.25 4.71
CA ASN A 115 19.02 37.55 5.94
C ASN A 115 17.59 37.99 5.61
N THR A 116 16.75 38.18 6.63
CA THR A 116 15.35 38.60 6.46
C THR A 116 15.20 40.01 5.88
N GLU A 117 16.25 40.83 5.83
CA GLU A 117 16.31 42.13 5.12
C GLU A 117 16.66 42.01 3.63
N GLY A 118 16.89 40.79 3.14
CA GLY A 118 17.31 40.51 1.76
C GLY A 118 18.74 40.93 1.49
N GLU A 119 19.64 40.84 2.47
CA GLU A 119 21.08 41.04 2.32
C GLU A 119 21.78 39.68 2.20
N TYR A 120 22.55 39.50 1.12
CA TYR A 120 23.30 38.29 0.83
C TYR A 120 24.24 37.92 1.99
N GLN A 121 24.31 36.62 2.31
CA GLN A 121 25.16 36.03 3.34
C GLN A 121 26.20 35.07 2.77
N ALA A 122 25.77 34.11 1.94
CA ALA A 122 26.60 33.06 1.35
C ALA A 122 25.87 32.39 0.18
N ASP A 123 26.58 31.59 -0.62
CA ASP A 123 26.00 30.64 -1.57
C ASP A 123 26.86 29.39 -1.69
N VAL A 124 26.24 28.27 -2.06
CA VAL A 124 26.89 26.98 -2.29
C VAL A 124 26.33 26.33 -3.55
N GLU A 125 27.18 25.57 -4.26
CA GLU A 125 26.75 24.75 -5.41
C GLU A 125 26.10 23.44 -4.93
N VAL A 126 25.03 23.03 -5.59
CA VAL A 126 24.23 21.82 -5.30
C VAL A 126 24.05 20.97 -6.57
N GLY A 127 23.07 20.06 -6.62
CA GLY A 127 22.77 19.25 -7.81
C GLY A 127 22.17 20.05 -8.97
N ALA A 128 21.89 19.37 -10.08
CA ALA A 128 21.21 19.96 -11.24
C ALA A 128 19.72 20.17 -10.93
N LEU A 129 19.17 21.28 -11.42
CA LEU A 129 17.79 21.73 -11.15
C LEU A 129 17.39 21.61 -9.66
N PRO A 130 17.98 22.42 -8.76
CA PRO A 130 17.57 22.47 -7.37
C PRO A 130 16.17 23.07 -7.28
N ASP A 131 15.22 22.24 -6.88
CA ASP A 131 13.81 22.58 -6.89
C ASP A 131 13.33 22.97 -5.50
N MET A 132 12.77 22.04 -4.72
CA MET A 132 12.36 22.28 -3.34
C MET A 132 13.55 22.31 -2.34
N LEU A 133 13.48 23.21 -1.36
CA LEU A 133 14.35 23.15 -0.19
C LEU A 133 13.62 23.35 1.15
N THR A 134 14.17 22.76 2.22
CA THR A 134 13.64 22.92 3.57
C THR A 134 14.72 22.81 4.65
N PHE A 135 14.50 23.46 5.79
CA PHE A 135 15.42 23.38 6.93
C PHE A 135 15.10 22.17 7.81
N THR A 136 16.13 21.57 8.43
CA THR A 136 15.89 20.68 9.56
C THR A 136 15.18 21.43 10.70
N PRO A 137 14.42 20.74 11.58
CA PRO A 137 13.68 21.39 12.66
C PRO A 137 14.53 22.29 13.58
N ASP A 138 15.82 21.97 13.74
CA ASP A 138 16.76 22.78 14.52
C ASP A 138 17.45 23.92 13.73
N GLY A 139 17.17 24.02 12.43
CA GLY A 139 17.75 24.99 11.49
C GLY A 139 19.24 24.81 11.22
N SER A 140 19.84 23.67 11.60
CA SER A 140 21.28 23.43 11.43
C SER A 140 21.66 23.00 10.02
N LYS A 141 20.73 22.39 9.28
CA LYS A 141 20.93 21.95 7.91
C LYS A 141 19.80 22.43 6.99
N VAL A 142 20.10 22.54 5.70
CA VAL A 142 19.13 22.67 4.61
C VAL A 142 19.20 21.42 3.74
N LEU A 143 18.05 20.85 3.44
CA LEU A 143 17.89 19.80 2.43
C LEU A 143 17.37 20.42 1.14
N VAL A 144 17.85 19.92 0.00
CA VAL A 144 17.48 20.41 -1.33
C VAL A 144 17.23 19.21 -2.22
N ALA A 145 16.03 19.11 -2.77
CA ALA A 145 15.70 18.17 -3.83
C ALA A 145 16.29 18.74 -5.13
N ASN A 146 17.05 17.92 -5.85
CA ASN A 146 17.65 18.33 -7.13
C ASN A 146 17.13 17.31 -8.14
N GLU A 147 16.12 17.71 -8.89
CA GLU A 147 15.37 16.83 -9.79
C GLU A 147 16.31 16.17 -10.78
N GLY A 148 17.22 16.94 -11.36
CA GLY A 148 18.08 16.43 -12.42
C GLY A 148 17.33 16.15 -13.71
N GLU A 149 16.29 16.93 -14.02
CA GLU A 149 15.54 16.78 -15.27
C GLU A 149 16.43 16.82 -16.52
N PRO A 150 16.02 16.10 -17.58
CA PRO A 150 16.63 16.20 -18.90
C PRO A 150 16.33 17.54 -19.56
N ASN A 151 17.14 17.91 -20.56
CA ASN A 151 16.80 19.01 -21.48
C ASN A 151 15.61 18.64 -22.40
N ASP A 152 14.97 19.63 -23.01
CA ASP A 152 13.79 19.43 -23.88
C ASP A 152 14.02 18.44 -25.02
N ASP A 153 15.23 18.41 -25.61
CA ASP A 153 15.62 17.46 -26.66
C ASP A 153 15.88 16.02 -26.14
N TYR A 154 15.89 15.82 -24.82
CA TYR A 154 16.14 14.56 -24.09
C TYR A 154 17.51 13.91 -24.42
N ASP A 155 18.51 14.70 -24.82
CA ASP A 155 19.85 14.21 -25.17
C ASP A 155 20.91 14.44 -24.08
N VAL A 156 20.57 15.23 -23.06
CA VAL A 156 21.33 15.44 -21.83
C VAL A 156 20.41 15.24 -20.63
N ASP A 157 20.66 14.18 -19.88
CA ASP A 157 19.87 13.71 -18.74
C ASP A 157 20.82 13.49 -17.54
N PRO A 158 20.93 14.48 -16.62
CA PRO A 158 21.79 14.40 -15.44
C PRO A 158 21.16 13.53 -14.34
N PRO A 159 21.96 12.96 -13.42
CA PRO A 159 21.39 12.21 -12.32
C PRO A 159 20.72 13.12 -11.28
N GLY A 160 19.49 12.79 -10.89
CA GLY A 160 18.83 13.38 -9.72
C GLY A 160 19.58 13.10 -8.42
N SER A 161 19.38 13.97 -7.42
CA SER A 161 20.08 13.89 -6.13
C SER A 161 19.43 14.69 -5.02
N VAL A 162 19.82 14.43 -3.77
CA VAL A 162 19.42 15.25 -2.62
C VAL A 162 20.66 15.85 -1.97
N SER A 163 20.70 17.18 -1.86
CA SER A 163 21.82 17.91 -1.28
C SER A 163 21.53 18.26 0.19
N ILE A 164 22.46 17.97 1.08
CA ILE A 164 22.40 18.35 2.50
C ILE A 164 23.48 19.39 2.78
N ILE A 165 23.06 20.58 3.22
CA ILE A 165 23.91 21.74 3.46
C ILE A 165 24.00 22.00 4.97
N ASP A 166 25.20 21.96 5.54
CA ASP A 166 25.45 22.49 6.90
C ASP A 166 25.47 24.02 6.87
N VAL A 167 24.50 24.65 7.53
CA VAL A 167 24.28 26.10 7.47
C VAL A 167 25.46 26.86 8.07
N ALA A 168 26.00 26.42 9.20
CA ALA A 168 27.10 27.11 9.87
C ALA A 168 28.39 27.06 9.03
N MET A 169 28.63 25.93 8.35
CA MET A 169 29.76 25.77 7.45
C MET A 169 29.61 26.64 6.20
N ALA A 170 28.41 26.70 5.61
CA ALA A 170 28.13 27.54 4.44
C ALA A 170 28.44 29.02 4.71
N MET A 171 28.03 29.54 5.86
CA MET A 171 28.30 30.94 6.28
C MET A 171 29.78 31.28 6.44
N THR A 172 30.66 30.27 6.56
CA THR A 172 32.12 30.47 6.67
C THR A 172 32.86 30.24 5.36
N GLY A 173 32.17 29.84 4.29
CA GLY A 173 32.76 29.44 3.01
C GLY A 173 33.54 28.13 3.08
N ALA A 174 33.25 27.28 4.08
CA ALA A 174 33.83 25.96 4.20
C ALA A 174 33.03 24.93 3.39
N GLN A 175 33.56 23.71 3.23
CA GLN A 175 32.83 22.64 2.54
C GLN A 175 31.59 22.26 3.37
N ALA A 176 30.42 22.66 2.88
CA ALA A 176 29.15 22.57 3.59
C ALA A 176 28.18 21.53 3.01
N VAL A 177 28.39 21.09 1.77
CA VAL A 177 27.41 20.30 1.00
C VAL A 177 27.81 18.82 0.95
N VAL A 178 26.82 17.95 1.16
CA VAL A 178 26.87 16.51 0.89
C VAL A 178 25.77 16.18 -0.11
N ASN A 179 26.13 15.68 -1.30
CA ASN A 179 25.16 15.23 -2.30
C ASN A 179 24.92 13.73 -2.13
N ILE A 180 23.67 13.36 -1.92
CA ILE A 180 23.18 11.99 -1.86
C ILE A 180 22.71 11.61 -3.27
N SER A 181 23.28 10.54 -3.82
CA SER A 181 23.02 10.08 -5.19
C SER A 181 22.32 8.72 -5.19
N PHE A 182 21.51 8.50 -6.23
CA PHE A 182 20.84 7.22 -6.51
C PHE A 182 21.70 6.21 -7.27
N GLU A 183 22.97 6.53 -7.60
CA GLU A 183 23.86 5.65 -8.39
C GLU A 183 23.99 4.22 -7.83
N SER A 184 23.86 4.03 -6.51
CA SER A 184 23.91 2.71 -5.86
C SER A 184 22.70 1.81 -6.16
N TYR A 185 21.71 2.31 -6.90
CA TYR A 185 20.52 1.57 -7.33
C TYR A 185 20.54 1.25 -8.83
N ASN A 186 21.57 1.69 -9.57
CA ASN A 186 21.69 1.46 -11.02
C ASN A 186 21.76 -0.02 -11.42
N ASP A 187 22.06 -0.92 -10.48
CA ASP A 187 22.08 -2.39 -10.66
C ASP A 187 20.86 -3.09 -10.04
N LYS A 188 19.80 -2.33 -9.71
CA LYS A 188 18.55 -2.80 -9.10
C LYS A 188 17.30 -2.38 -9.86
N LYS A 189 17.43 -1.99 -11.14
CA LYS A 189 16.31 -1.45 -11.93
C LYS A 189 15.12 -2.41 -11.99
N ALA A 190 15.36 -3.69 -12.27
CA ALA A 190 14.32 -4.71 -12.34
C ALA A 190 13.70 -5.01 -10.97
N SER A 191 14.47 -4.92 -9.90
CA SER A 191 13.97 -5.09 -8.53
C SER A 191 13.03 -3.94 -8.14
N LEU A 192 13.39 -2.69 -8.49
CA LEU A 192 12.55 -1.52 -8.28
C LEU A 192 11.26 -1.58 -9.13
N LEU A 193 11.37 -1.97 -10.41
CA LEU A 193 10.19 -2.21 -11.27
C LEU A 193 9.27 -3.28 -10.67
N ASN A 194 9.83 -4.37 -10.13
CA ASN A 194 9.05 -5.43 -9.49
C ASN A 194 8.35 -4.98 -8.19
N LYS A 195 8.92 -4.00 -7.46
CA LYS A 195 8.26 -3.35 -6.32
C LYS A 195 7.10 -2.42 -6.76
N GLY A 196 7.12 -1.94 -8.00
CA GLY A 196 6.15 -0.98 -8.53
C GLY A 196 6.66 0.45 -8.64
N VAL A 197 7.98 0.67 -8.56
CA VAL A 197 8.62 1.97 -8.86
C VAL A 197 8.75 2.10 -10.37
N ARG A 198 8.37 3.25 -10.94
CA ARG A 198 8.47 3.51 -12.38
C ARG A 198 9.92 3.89 -12.71
N ILE A 199 10.54 3.16 -13.65
CA ILE A 199 11.86 3.51 -14.22
C ILE A 199 11.81 3.39 -15.74
N PHE A 200 11.70 4.51 -16.46
CA PHE A 200 11.18 4.50 -17.83
C PHE A 200 11.78 5.50 -18.82
N GLY A 201 12.54 6.50 -18.36
CA GLY A 201 13.14 7.53 -19.21
C GLY A 201 14.05 6.98 -20.31
N ALA A 202 14.16 7.76 -21.40
CA ALA A 202 14.83 7.40 -22.64
C ALA A 202 14.38 6.02 -23.18
N ASP A 203 13.07 5.77 -23.26
CA ASP A 203 12.49 4.47 -23.66
C ASP A 203 13.00 3.28 -22.80
N GLY A 204 13.17 3.53 -21.51
CA GLY A 204 13.71 2.59 -20.54
C GLY A 204 15.24 2.43 -20.59
N MET A 205 15.97 3.28 -21.33
CA MET A 205 17.44 3.22 -21.39
C MET A 205 18.12 4.04 -20.29
N ALA A 206 17.40 4.94 -19.61
CA ALA A 206 17.92 5.68 -18.47
C ALA A 206 18.36 4.74 -17.34
N THR A 207 19.47 5.11 -16.69
CA THR A 207 19.85 4.49 -15.42
C THR A 207 18.89 4.93 -14.31
N VAL A 208 18.79 4.18 -13.22
CA VAL A 208 17.93 4.57 -12.08
C VAL A 208 18.29 5.97 -11.57
N ALA A 209 19.58 6.33 -11.54
CA ALA A 209 19.99 7.63 -11.05
C ALA A 209 19.64 8.80 -11.95
N GLN A 210 19.62 8.58 -13.27
CA GLN A 210 19.14 9.57 -14.25
C GLN A 210 17.63 9.72 -14.16
N ASP A 211 16.94 8.58 -14.06
CA ASP A 211 15.50 8.55 -14.12
C ASP A 211 14.79 8.96 -12.82
N MET A 212 15.51 9.08 -11.71
CA MET A 212 14.94 9.51 -10.43
C MET A 212 14.96 11.03 -10.37
N GLU A 213 13.78 11.64 -10.26
CA GLU A 213 13.60 13.10 -10.17
C GLU A 213 13.03 13.45 -8.79
N PRO A 214 13.87 13.75 -7.77
CA PRO A 214 13.38 14.16 -6.45
C PRO A 214 12.86 15.59 -6.49
N GLU A 215 11.68 15.82 -5.93
CA GLU A 215 10.94 17.07 -6.08
C GLU A 215 10.66 17.72 -4.73
N TYR A 216 9.89 17.08 -3.84
CA TYR A 216 9.47 17.62 -2.55
C TYR A 216 10.07 16.87 -1.35
N ILE A 217 10.33 17.58 -0.25
CA ILE A 217 10.95 17.01 0.96
C ILE A 217 10.12 17.28 2.22
N THR A 218 9.83 16.23 2.99
CA THR A 218 9.36 16.37 4.37
C THR A 218 10.33 15.74 5.36
N ILE A 219 10.52 16.38 6.52
CA ILE A 219 11.48 15.96 7.56
C ILE A 219 10.71 15.61 8.83
N THR A 220 11.04 14.48 9.44
CA THR A 220 10.42 14.05 10.70
C THR A 220 10.64 15.08 11.80
N ALA A 221 9.69 15.19 12.73
CA ALA A 221 9.75 16.20 13.79
C ALA A 221 11.00 16.09 14.69
N ASP A 222 11.59 14.89 14.80
CA ASP A 222 12.83 14.66 15.53
C ASP A 222 14.11 14.97 14.72
N GLY A 223 13.98 15.33 13.45
CA GLY A 223 15.07 15.66 12.53
C GLY A 223 15.95 14.47 12.16
N SER A 224 15.51 13.23 12.38
CA SER A 224 16.31 12.04 12.12
C SER A 224 16.18 11.50 10.70
N ARG A 225 15.05 11.74 10.03
CA ARG A 225 14.76 11.23 8.68
C ARG A 225 14.14 12.29 7.79
N ALA A 226 14.35 12.12 6.49
CA ALA A 226 13.62 12.83 5.45
C ALA A 226 12.95 11.82 4.51
N TYR A 227 11.75 12.16 4.04
CA TYR A 227 11.07 11.50 2.93
C TYR A 227 11.06 12.46 1.76
N VAL A 228 11.37 11.96 0.58
CA VAL A 228 11.47 12.74 -0.65
C VAL A 228 10.64 12.04 -1.72
N ASN A 229 9.63 12.69 -2.29
CA ASN A 229 8.92 12.13 -3.44
C ASN A 229 9.79 12.25 -4.70
N CYS A 230 9.64 11.25 -5.55
CA CYS A 230 10.00 11.32 -6.95
C CYS A 230 8.70 11.08 -7.72
N GLN A 231 8.03 12.15 -8.09
CA GLN A 231 6.63 12.16 -8.52
C GLN A 231 6.43 11.24 -9.72
N GLU A 232 7.16 11.46 -10.80
CA GLU A 232 7.06 10.72 -12.06
C GLU A 232 7.43 9.25 -11.84
N ASN A 233 8.29 8.96 -10.85
CA ASN A 233 8.64 7.60 -10.48
C ASN A 233 7.58 6.88 -9.64
N ASN A 234 6.53 7.58 -9.19
CA ASN A 234 5.49 7.12 -8.27
C ASN A 234 6.08 6.53 -6.97
N ALA A 235 7.09 7.21 -6.41
CA ALA A 235 7.93 6.66 -5.34
C ALA A 235 8.34 7.67 -4.27
N LEU A 236 8.76 7.15 -3.11
CA LEU A 236 9.38 7.91 -2.01
C LEU A 236 10.79 7.40 -1.73
N ALA A 237 11.79 8.26 -1.81
CA ALA A 237 13.12 8.01 -1.28
C ALA A 237 13.18 8.33 0.22
N VAL A 238 13.71 7.42 1.03
CA VAL A 238 13.87 7.63 2.48
C VAL A 238 15.34 7.89 2.82
N ILE A 239 15.63 8.97 3.53
CA ILE A 239 16.99 9.37 3.89
C ILE A 239 17.17 9.39 5.41
N ASP A 240 18.25 8.76 5.89
CA ASP A 240 18.74 8.92 7.26
C ASP A 240 19.62 10.17 7.36
N LEU A 241 19.23 11.15 8.17
CA LEU A 241 19.92 12.43 8.33
C LEU A 241 21.11 12.37 9.31
N SER A 242 21.29 11.25 10.01
CA SER A 242 22.45 10.99 10.86
C SER A 242 23.64 10.44 10.06
N SER A 243 23.36 9.60 9.07
CA SER A 243 24.36 8.97 8.19
C SER A 243 24.45 9.61 6.81
N ASN A 244 23.45 10.42 6.42
CA ASN A 244 23.28 11.03 5.10
C ASN A 244 23.27 9.98 3.98
N THR A 245 22.44 8.94 4.12
CA THR A 245 22.31 7.86 3.12
C THR A 245 20.86 7.54 2.84
N ILE A 246 20.57 7.11 1.59
CA ILE A 246 19.28 6.53 1.22
C ILE A 246 19.13 5.17 1.90
N LEU A 247 17.98 4.98 2.53
CA LEU A 247 17.61 3.78 3.27
C LEU A 247 16.82 2.81 2.37
N ASP A 248 15.83 3.30 1.64
CA ASP A 248 15.02 2.54 0.67
C ASP A 248 14.37 3.50 -0.34
N ILE A 249 13.87 2.93 -1.44
CA ILE A 249 12.97 3.59 -2.40
C ILE A 249 11.65 2.83 -2.36
N LEU A 250 10.60 3.49 -1.89
CA LEU A 250 9.30 2.91 -1.59
C LEU A 250 8.33 3.21 -2.75
N PRO A 251 7.64 2.20 -3.31
CA PRO A 251 6.58 2.43 -4.30
C PRO A 251 5.32 2.96 -3.61
N LEU A 252 4.59 3.86 -4.24
CA LEU A 252 3.29 4.35 -3.74
C LEU A 252 2.12 3.41 -4.10
N GLY A 253 2.33 2.48 -5.04
CA GLY A 253 1.29 1.58 -5.54
C GLY A 253 0.33 2.28 -6.51
N TYR A 254 -0.87 1.73 -6.67
CA TYR A 254 -1.85 2.24 -7.64
C TYR A 254 -3.25 2.23 -7.05
N LYS A 255 -4.06 3.21 -7.43
CA LYS A 255 -5.50 3.26 -7.15
C LYS A 255 -6.26 2.49 -8.22
N ASP A 256 -6.99 1.45 -7.84
CA ASP A 256 -7.79 0.68 -8.80
C ASP A 256 -9.17 1.31 -9.00
N HIS A 257 -9.34 2.05 -10.11
CA HIS A 257 -10.59 2.72 -10.44
C HIS A 257 -11.70 1.74 -10.88
N SER A 258 -11.39 0.46 -11.09
CA SER A 258 -12.40 -0.55 -11.44
C SER A 258 -13.22 -1.01 -10.23
N GLN A 259 -12.69 -0.75 -9.04
CA GLN A 259 -13.29 -1.05 -7.75
C GLN A 259 -13.08 0.14 -6.80
N GLY A 260 -13.01 -0.08 -5.50
CA GLY A 260 -12.85 0.99 -4.50
C GLY A 260 -11.95 0.55 -3.38
N SER A 261 -11.84 1.36 -2.33
CA SER A 261 -10.98 1.02 -1.20
C SER A 261 -11.39 -0.31 -0.54
N PRO A 262 -10.41 -1.11 -0.07
CA PRO A 262 -10.67 -2.37 0.61
C PRO A 262 -11.27 -2.15 2.00
N THR A 263 -12.23 -2.99 2.39
CA THR A 263 -12.85 -3.03 3.72
C THR A 263 -12.85 -4.45 4.27
N LEU A 264 -12.57 -4.62 5.56
CA LEU A 264 -12.40 -5.93 6.19
C LEU A 264 -13.57 -6.28 7.11
N THR A 265 -14.10 -7.50 6.98
CA THR A 265 -14.98 -8.15 7.97
C THR A 265 -14.32 -9.42 8.50
N ASN A 266 -14.15 -9.52 9.82
CA ASN A 266 -13.51 -10.68 10.46
C ASN A 266 -14.53 -11.63 11.13
N TYR A 267 -14.31 -12.93 10.97
CA TYR A 267 -15.06 -14.00 11.63
C TYR A 267 -14.09 -14.86 12.46
N ILE A 268 -14.22 -14.80 13.78
CA ILE A 268 -13.43 -15.61 14.71
C ILE A 268 -14.07 -17.00 14.81
N LEU A 269 -13.57 -17.95 14.01
CA LEU A 269 -14.22 -19.24 13.76
C LEU A 269 -14.42 -20.06 15.04
N ASN A 270 -13.38 -20.14 15.87
CA ASN A 270 -13.35 -20.89 17.12
C ASN A 270 -14.20 -20.25 18.24
N GLU A 271 -14.66 -19.01 18.09
CA GLU A 271 -15.65 -18.38 18.98
C GLU A 271 -17.08 -18.50 18.44
N LEU A 272 -17.25 -18.52 17.12
CA LEU A 272 -18.56 -18.58 16.46
C LEU A 272 -19.12 -20.02 16.40
N VAL A 273 -18.26 -21.02 16.36
CA VAL A 273 -18.65 -22.44 16.34
C VAL A 273 -18.68 -22.97 17.79
N SER A 274 -19.87 -23.30 18.30
CA SER A 274 -20.07 -23.66 19.71
C SER A 274 -19.37 -24.94 20.17
N ASP A 275 -19.13 -25.89 19.26
CA ASP A 275 -18.52 -27.19 19.55
C ASP A 275 -17.20 -27.34 18.79
N TRP A 276 -16.30 -26.36 18.93
CA TRP A 276 -14.99 -26.39 18.27
C TRP A 276 -14.20 -27.66 18.65
N PRO A 277 -13.65 -28.44 17.68
CA PRO A 277 -13.12 -29.77 17.98
C PRO A 277 -11.83 -29.78 18.81
N GLU A 278 -11.76 -30.69 19.78
CA GLU A 278 -10.50 -31.11 20.43
C GLU A 278 -9.79 -32.15 19.54
N LEU A 279 -8.51 -31.93 19.24
CA LEU A 279 -7.65 -32.88 18.51
C LEU A 279 -7.08 -33.96 19.43
N GLY A 280 -6.75 -33.58 20.67
CA GLY A 280 -6.23 -34.47 21.69
C GLY A 280 -5.58 -33.72 22.85
N THR A 281 -5.23 -34.45 23.89
CA THR A 281 -4.61 -33.90 25.11
C THR A 281 -3.14 -34.35 25.22
N PRO A 282 -2.15 -33.45 25.19
CA PRO A 282 -0.75 -33.81 25.35
C PRO A 282 -0.47 -34.37 26.75
N ALA A 283 0.22 -35.52 26.81
CA ALA A 283 0.42 -36.26 28.05
C ALA A 283 1.62 -35.81 28.89
N TYR A 284 2.58 -35.07 28.32
CA TYR A 284 3.84 -34.70 28.99
C TYR A 284 3.64 -33.67 30.11
N GLY A 285 4.55 -33.63 31.08
CA GLY A 285 4.49 -32.69 32.21
C GLY A 285 3.36 -32.97 33.20
N GLY A 286 2.80 -34.19 33.20
CA GLY A 286 1.63 -34.56 34.00
C GLY A 286 0.28 -34.19 33.39
N GLY A 287 0.24 -33.84 32.10
CA GLY A 287 -0.95 -33.47 31.33
C GLY A 287 -1.00 -31.97 31.02
N GLN A 288 -1.22 -31.63 29.75
CA GLN A 288 -1.39 -30.27 29.25
C GLN A 288 -2.87 -29.97 28.95
N PRO A 289 -3.26 -28.71 28.72
CA PRO A 289 -4.56 -28.39 28.15
C PRO A 289 -4.81 -29.15 26.82
N PRO A 290 -6.07 -29.46 26.48
CA PRO A 290 -6.40 -30.05 25.20
C PRO A 290 -5.98 -29.12 24.06
N VAL A 291 -5.43 -29.69 22.99
CA VAL A 291 -5.16 -28.97 21.76
C VAL A 291 -6.42 -28.97 20.91
N MET A 292 -6.84 -27.79 20.49
CA MET A 292 -8.02 -27.59 19.67
C MET A 292 -7.65 -27.62 18.18
N LEU A 293 -8.64 -27.82 17.33
CA LEU A 293 -8.47 -27.66 15.89
C LEU A 293 -7.99 -26.23 15.57
N GLY A 294 -7.10 -26.10 14.60
CA GLY A 294 -6.45 -24.85 14.21
C GLY A 294 -5.35 -25.19 13.22
N GLY A 295 -4.31 -24.36 13.17
CA GLY A 295 -3.15 -24.60 12.32
C GLY A 295 -3.46 -24.43 10.83
N PHE A 296 -4.50 -23.66 10.48
CA PHE A 296 -5.04 -23.63 9.12
C PHE A 296 -4.12 -22.87 8.18
N SER A 297 -3.52 -23.59 7.24
CA SER A 297 -2.48 -23.07 6.38
C SER A 297 -2.87 -23.00 4.91
N ALA A 298 -4.16 -23.03 4.58
CA ALA A 298 -4.64 -22.83 3.21
C ALA A 298 -6.12 -22.44 3.18
N LEU A 299 -6.63 -21.87 2.08
CA LEU A 299 -8.05 -21.63 1.90
C LEU A 299 -8.52 -21.85 0.46
N TYR A 300 -9.53 -22.68 0.26
CA TYR A 300 -10.18 -22.88 -1.04
C TYR A 300 -11.68 -22.64 -0.94
N PHE A 301 -12.17 -21.65 -1.68
CA PHE A 301 -13.61 -21.44 -1.90
C PHE A 301 -14.19 -22.46 -2.89
N ASP A 302 -15.21 -23.20 -2.48
CA ASP A 302 -15.90 -24.15 -3.35
C ASP A 302 -17.19 -23.54 -3.92
N ALA A 303 -17.11 -23.05 -5.14
CA ALA A 303 -18.26 -22.47 -5.85
C ALA A 303 -19.38 -23.49 -6.13
N THR A 304 -19.08 -24.80 -6.20
CA THR A 304 -20.06 -25.84 -6.54
C THR A 304 -20.93 -26.25 -5.36
N GLU A 305 -20.39 -26.13 -4.14
CA GLU A 305 -21.11 -26.41 -2.89
C GLU A 305 -21.66 -25.15 -2.22
N SER A 306 -21.18 -23.97 -2.63
CA SER A 306 -21.70 -22.68 -2.19
C SER A 306 -23.06 -22.36 -2.82
N THR A 307 -23.81 -21.48 -2.17
CA THR A 307 -25.11 -20.97 -2.63
C THR A 307 -25.16 -19.45 -2.52
N ASP A 308 -26.26 -18.85 -2.96
CA ASP A 308 -26.51 -17.43 -2.75
C ASP A 308 -26.61 -17.04 -1.27
N GLU A 309 -26.71 -17.96 -0.30
CA GLU A 309 -26.79 -17.62 1.14
C GLU A 309 -25.59 -18.13 1.96
N GLU A 310 -24.84 -19.10 1.42
CA GLU A 310 -23.80 -19.83 2.14
C GLU A 310 -22.54 -19.96 1.29
N TYR A 311 -21.41 -19.54 1.86
CA TYR A 311 -20.09 -19.79 1.30
C TYR A 311 -19.48 -21.03 1.94
N VAL A 312 -18.97 -21.94 1.11
CA VAL A 312 -18.29 -23.17 1.53
C VAL A 312 -16.81 -23.04 1.24
N PHE A 313 -15.99 -23.28 2.26
CA PHE A 313 -14.54 -23.28 2.17
C PHE A 313 -13.97 -24.63 2.60
N TYR A 314 -12.90 -25.05 1.94
CA TYR A 314 -12.02 -26.12 2.39
C TYR A 314 -10.68 -25.52 2.84
N THR A 315 -10.16 -26.01 3.96
CA THR A 315 -8.84 -25.64 4.50
C THR A 315 -8.14 -26.92 4.98
N VAL A 316 -6.84 -26.83 5.24
CA VAL A 316 -6.02 -27.92 5.73
C VAL A 316 -5.18 -27.39 6.89
N PRO A 317 -5.15 -28.08 8.05
CA PRO A 317 -4.14 -27.79 9.05
C PRO A 317 -2.75 -28.23 8.58
N ASP A 318 -1.70 -27.56 9.05
CA ASP A 318 -0.28 -27.90 8.81
C ASP A 318 0.11 -29.31 9.33
N ARG A 319 1.41 -29.57 9.52
CA ARG A 319 1.95 -30.82 10.10
C ARG A 319 1.38 -31.25 11.46
N GLY A 320 0.54 -30.43 12.10
CA GLY A 320 -0.11 -30.76 13.35
C GLY A 320 0.63 -30.22 14.57
N PRO A 321 0.02 -30.33 15.77
CA PRO A 321 0.50 -29.67 16.98
C PRO A 321 1.95 -29.97 17.35
N ASN A 322 2.82 -28.99 17.12
CA ASN A 322 4.27 -29.06 17.33
C ASN A 322 4.78 -27.89 18.19
N ALA A 323 6.08 -27.93 18.46
CA ALA A 323 6.85 -26.81 19.00
C ALA A 323 7.90 -26.36 17.97
N ASP A 324 8.57 -25.25 18.27
CA ASP A 324 9.72 -24.78 17.51
C ASP A 324 10.79 -25.86 17.37
N ALA A 325 11.51 -25.80 16.24
CA ALA A 325 12.63 -26.70 15.99
C ALA A 325 13.72 -26.50 17.06
N VAL A 326 14.19 -27.61 17.64
CA VAL A 326 15.32 -27.59 18.57
C VAL A 326 16.60 -27.80 17.78
N SER A 327 17.56 -26.89 17.93
CA SER A 327 18.82 -26.95 17.18
C SER A 327 19.58 -28.25 17.43
N SER A 328 20.03 -28.89 16.35
CA SER A 328 20.83 -30.12 16.41
C SER A 328 22.11 -29.96 17.24
N ALA A 329 22.67 -28.75 17.25
CA ALA A 329 23.89 -28.40 17.96
C ALA A 329 23.68 -28.19 19.47
N SER A 330 22.44 -27.98 19.94
CA SER A 330 22.15 -27.66 21.34
C SER A 330 21.73 -28.88 22.17
N VAL A 331 21.37 -29.98 21.53
CA VAL A 331 20.89 -31.20 22.22
C VAL A 331 22.02 -32.15 22.60
N THR A 332 21.79 -32.97 23.63
CA THR A 332 22.71 -34.01 24.10
C THR A 332 22.03 -35.39 24.06
N PRO A 333 22.63 -36.40 23.40
CA PRO A 333 23.76 -36.30 22.47
C PRO A 333 23.45 -35.36 21.30
N GLN A 334 24.49 -34.82 20.66
CA GLN A 334 24.33 -33.94 19.50
C GLN A 334 23.60 -34.69 18.38
N ALA A 335 22.53 -34.09 17.86
CA ALA A 335 21.76 -34.66 16.76
C ALA A 335 22.39 -34.30 15.40
N PRO A 336 22.21 -35.14 14.37
CA PRO A 336 22.68 -34.84 13.02
C PRO A 336 21.83 -33.76 12.33
N GLU A 337 20.51 -33.76 12.54
CA GLU A 337 19.57 -32.72 12.07
C GLU A 337 18.84 -32.06 13.25
N ASN A 338 18.16 -30.94 13.00
CA ASN A 338 17.33 -30.29 14.01
C ASN A 338 16.20 -31.24 14.44
N LEU A 339 15.77 -31.15 15.70
CA LEU A 339 14.63 -31.92 16.18
C LEU A 339 13.34 -31.13 15.97
N ARG A 340 12.26 -31.82 15.60
CA ARG A 340 10.91 -31.27 15.53
C ARG A 340 10.02 -31.90 16.60
N PRO A 341 9.73 -31.21 17.72
CA PRO A 341 8.92 -31.77 18.79
C PRO A 341 7.42 -31.74 18.49
N PHE A 342 6.79 -32.91 18.41
CA PHE A 342 5.34 -33.08 18.29
C PHE A 342 4.70 -33.19 19.68
N LYS A 343 3.73 -32.31 19.95
CA LYS A 343 2.92 -32.31 21.17
C LYS A 343 1.82 -33.38 21.09
N LEU A 344 1.30 -33.63 19.88
CA LEU A 344 0.41 -34.76 19.57
C LEU A 344 1.07 -35.66 18.50
N PRO A 345 1.90 -36.65 18.89
CA PRO A 345 2.66 -37.47 17.95
C PRO A 345 1.80 -38.38 17.06
N ASP A 346 0.57 -38.67 17.46
CA ASP A 346 -0.40 -39.47 16.70
C ASP A 346 -1.38 -38.62 15.88
N TYR A 347 -1.09 -37.34 15.66
CA TYR A 347 -1.91 -36.48 14.82
C TYR A 347 -2.03 -37.06 13.41
N GLN A 348 -3.27 -37.25 12.97
CA GLN A 348 -3.62 -37.59 11.58
C GLN A 348 -4.01 -36.31 10.84
N ALA A 349 -3.39 -36.10 9.69
CA ALA A 349 -3.69 -35.00 8.79
C ALA A 349 -5.14 -35.08 8.28
N ARG A 350 -5.75 -33.93 8.00
CA ARG A 350 -7.16 -33.84 7.64
C ARG A 350 -7.46 -32.61 6.80
N ILE A 351 -8.49 -32.69 5.98
CA ILE A 351 -9.11 -31.54 5.32
C ILE A 351 -10.31 -31.12 6.15
N VAL A 352 -10.51 -29.81 6.30
CA VAL A 352 -11.59 -29.22 7.09
C VAL A 352 -12.52 -28.43 6.19
N LYS A 353 -13.82 -28.63 6.37
CA LYS A 353 -14.86 -27.91 5.64
C LYS A 353 -15.56 -26.91 6.54
N ILE A 354 -15.60 -25.65 6.11
CA ILE A 354 -16.24 -24.54 6.82
C ILE A 354 -17.38 -24.00 5.95
N THR A 355 -18.53 -23.75 6.56
CA THR A 355 -19.66 -23.07 5.91
C THR A 355 -19.95 -21.76 6.63
N LEU A 356 -19.98 -20.65 5.89
CA LEU A 356 -20.34 -19.32 6.38
C LEU A 356 -21.69 -18.90 5.79
N ASN A 357 -22.66 -18.61 6.64
CA ASN A 357 -23.90 -17.97 6.23
C ASN A 357 -23.69 -16.46 6.10
N LYS A 358 -23.74 -15.94 4.88
CA LYS A 358 -23.36 -14.54 4.59
C LYS A 358 -24.28 -13.50 5.21
N ASN A 359 -25.55 -13.86 5.45
CA ASN A 359 -26.56 -12.94 5.97
C ASN A 359 -26.51 -12.82 7.50
N SER A 360 -26.25 -13.94 8.19
CA SER A 360 -26.26 -14.00 9.65
C SER A 360 -24.87 -13.93 10.27
N GLY A 361 -23.81 -14.15 9.48
CA GLY A 361 -22.45 -14.33 9.97
C GLY A 361 -22.23 -15.64 10.73
N ALA A 362 -23.21 -16.56 10.71
CA ALA A 362 -23.08 -17.84 11.37
C ALA A 362 -22.07 -18.73 10.64
N VAL A 363 -21.14 -19.31 11.39
CA VAL A 363 -20.11 -20.23 10.88
C VAL A 363 -20.39 -21.63 11.38
N GLN A 364 -20.17 -22.63 10.53
CA GLN A 364 -20.25 -24.05 10.88
C GLN A 364 -19.00 -24.79 10.42
N LEU A 365 -18.50 -25.68 11.28
CA LEU A 365 -17.56 -26.71 10.87
C LEU A 365 -18.37 -27.90 10.31
N SER A 366 -18.46 -27.98 8.99
CA SER A 366 -19.40 -28.89 8.32
C SER A 366 -18.85 -30.30 8.13
N ASP A 367 -17.53 -30.47 8.03
CA ASP A 367 -16.91 -31.79 7.89
C ASP A 367 -15.40 -31.79 8.25
N GLN A 368 -14.86 -32.97 8.52
CA GLN A 368 -13.43 -33.26 8.66
C GLN A 368 -13.08 -34.57 7.94
N ILE A 369 -12.28 -34.49 6.88
CA ILE A 369 -11.88 -35.63 6.05
C ILE A 369 -10.48 -36.05 6.44
N LEU A 370 -10.34 -37.22 7.10
CA LEU A 370 -9.05 -37.75 7.52
C LEU A 370 -8.24 -38.29 6.33
N LEU A 371 -6.93 -38.07 6.32
CA LEU A 371 -6.06 -38.47 5.21
C LEU A 371 -5.44 -39.86 5.43
N PHE A 372 -5.48 -40.69 4.39
CA PHE A 372 -4.95 -42.05 4.37
C PHE A 372 -4.02 -42.25 3.17
N ARG A 373 -3.07 -43.20 3.27
CA ARG A 373 -2.23 -43.64 2.15
C ARG A 373 -3.06 -44.35 1.07
N GLN A 374 -2.42 -44.74 -0.04
CA GLN A 374 -3.11 -45.43 -1.16
C GLN A 374 -3.81 -46.75 -0.76
N ASP A 375 -3.47 -47.34 0.39
CA ASP A 375 -4.15 -48.53 0.92
C ASP A 375 -5.52 -48.23 1.57
N GLY A 376 -5.87 -46.95 1.73
CA GLY A 376 -7.11 -46.46 2.33
C GLY A 376 -7.25 -46.71 3.84
N THR A 377 -6.18 -47.12 4.52
CA THR A 377 -6.23 -47.51 5.94
C THR A 377 -5.08 -46.98 6.79
N THR A 378 -3.89 -46.79 6.21
CA THR A 378 -2.73 -46.25 6.92
C THR A 378 -2.86 -44.72 6.99
N PRO A 379 -2.91 -44.12 8.19
CA PRO A 379 -2.97 -42.66 8.34
C PRO A 379 -1.76 -41.95 7.73
N ILE A 380 -1.97 -40.75 7.20
CA ILE A 380 -0.91 -39.80 6.90
C ILE A 380 -0.72 -38.90 8.13
N SER A 381 0.50 -38.82 8.66
CA SER A 381 0.88 -37.91 9.75
C SER A 381 1.57 -36.65 9.24
N GLY A 382 1.95 -35.72 10.11
CA GLY A 382 2.77 -34.55 9.73
C GLY A 382 4.28 -34.71 9.94
N ARG A 383 4.74 -35.94 10.23
CA ARG A 383 6.17 -36.21 10.44
C ARG A 383 6.93 -36.17 9.11
N GLY A 384 8.18 -35.73 9.15
CA GLY A 384 9.06 -35.68 7.98
C GLY A 384 9.27 -37.05 7.32
N ASN A 385 9.82 -37.06 6.10
CA ASN A 385 9.87 -38.25 5.24
C ASN A 385 11.22 -38.97 5.24
N ILE A 386 12.33 -38.23 5.17
CA ILE A 386 13.66 -38.79 4.90
C ILE A 386 14.63 -38.52 6.05
N PRO A 387 15.09 -39.58 6.74
CA PRO A 387 16.19 -39.49 7.70
C PRO A 387 17.48 -38.97 7.05
N GLY A 388 18.15 -38.01 7.69
CA GLY A 388 19.37 -37.39 7.15
C GLY A 388 19.15 -36.16 6.27
N VAL A 389 17.89 -35.77 6.05
CA VAL A 389 17.49 -34.63 5.20
C VAL A 389 16.48 -33.75 5.91
N ASP A 390 15.41 -34.37 6.42
CA ASP A 390 14.36 -33.67 7.14
C ASP A 390 14.69 -33.61 8.64
N GLU A 391 14.06 -32.65 9.34
CA GLU A 391 14.13 -32.56 10.79
C GLU A 391 13.72 -33.90 11.44
N ILE A 392 14.38 -34.26 12.54
CA ILE A 392 14.11 -35.51 13.25
C ILE A 392 12.78 -35.36 13.99
N PRO A 393 11.73 -36.12 13.66
CA PRO A 393 10.48 -36.06 14.38
C PRO A 393 10.70 -36.63 15.79
N VAL A 394 10.36 -35.85 16.82
CA VAL A 394 10.49 -36.28 18.22
C VAL A 394 9.22 -35.97 19.00
N THR A 395 9.05 -36.60 20.16
CA THR A 395 8.06 -36.20 21.16
C THR A 395 8.69 -36.12 22.54
N TYR A 396 8.00 -35.54 23.52
CA TYR A 396 8.51 -35.40 24.88
C TYR A 396 8.60 -36.77 25.57
N ALA A 397 9.78 -37.06 26.13
CA ALA A 397 10.05 -38.25 26.90
C ALA A 397 9.96 -37.97 28.40
N ASP A 398 8.81 -38.32 28.99
CA ASP A 398 8.50 -38.09 30.41
C ASP A 398 7.75 -39.29 31.00
N ALA A 399 7.84 -39.46 32.32
CA ALA A 399 7.16 -40.50 33.10
C ALA A 399 5.63 -40.45 33.00
N SER A 400 5.03 -39.34 32.54
CA SER A 400 3.60 -39.24 32.25
C SER A 400 3.22 -39.64 30.81
N THR A 401 4.21 -39.88 29.94
CA THR A 401 4.01 -40.34 28.56
C THR A 401 4.29 -41.84 28.44
N GLU A 402 3.90 -42.45 27.32
CA GLU A 402 4.33 -43.82 27.00
C GLU A 402 5.78 -43.89 26.47
N TYR A 403 6.36 -42.73 26.13
CA TYR A 403 7.69 -42.57 25.57
C TYR A 403 8.73 -42.38 26.67
N LEU A 404 9.16 -43.49 27.28
CA LEU A 404 10.08 -43.44 28.43
C LEU A 404 11.57 -43.33 28.04
N ASN A 405 11.91 -43.55 26.77
CA ASN A 405 13.29 -43.49 26.29
C ASN A 405 13.69 -42.04 26.02
N GLN A 406 14.81 -41.61 26.58
CA GLN A 406 15.37 -40.27 26.38
C GLN A 406 16.50 -40.37 25.35
N ASP A 407 16.18 -40.12 24.09
CA ASP A 407 17.14 -40.16 22.99
C ASP A 407 17.92 -38.85 22.88
N PHE A 408 17.27 -37.72 23.22
CA PHE A 408 17.87 -36.39 23.23
C PHE A 408 17.45 -35.59 24.47
N THR A 409 18.25 -34.59 24.86
CA THR A 409 17.90 -33.61 25.89
C THR A 409 18.37 -32.22 25.47
N ASP A 410 17.50 -31.22 25.54
CA ASP A 410 17.84 -29.83 25.23
C ASP A 410 18.46 -29.08 26.43
N PRO A 411 18.93 -27.82 26.24
CA PRO A 411 19.49 -27.02 27.32
C PRO A 411 18.50 -26.66 28.44
N ASP A 412 17.19 -26.67 28.16
CA ASP A 412 16.13 -26.37 29.12
C ASP A 412 15.76 -27.59 29.98
N GLY A 413 16.34 -28.76 29.67
CA GLY A 413 16.15 -30.01 30.38
C GLY A 413 14.96 -30.82 29.87
N ASN A 414 14.34 -30.43 28.76
CA ASN A 414 13.35 -31.26 28.10
C ASN A 414 14.03 -32.48 27.49
N SER A 415 13.50 -33.65 27.77
CA SER A 415 13.95 -34.90 27.17
C SER A 415 13.03 -35.28 26.02
N PHE A 416 13.60 -35.81 24.94
CA PHE A 416 12.87 -36.19 23.74
C PHE A 416 13.12 -37.65 23.36
N HIS A 417 12.07 -38.30 22.86
CA HIS A 417 12.11 -39.60 22.21
C HIS A 417 11.99 -39.41 20.70
N GLN A 418 12.85 -40.07 19.94
CA GLN A 418 12.77 -40.07 18.49
C GLN A 418 11.57 -40.89 18.00
N LEU A 419 10.77 -40.29 17.13
CA LEU A 419 9.68 -40.96 16.44
C LEU A 419 10.16 -41.54 15.10
N GLU A 420 9.42 -42.52 14.60
CA GLU A 420 9.60 -42.99 13.23
C GLU A 420 9.22 -41.88 12.23
N TYR A 421 9.99 -41.76 11.15
CA TYR A 421 9.63 -40.93 9.99
C TYR A 421 8.41 -41.51 9.27
N ASP A 422 7.66 -40.65 8.58
CA ASP A 422 6.53 -41.05 7.76
C ASP A 422 6.84 -40.75 6.29
N ALA A 423 7.06 -41.78 5.47
CA ALA A 423 7.43 -41.63 4.07
C ALA A 423 6.45 -40.77 3.24
N PHE A 424 5.19 -40.67 3.68
CA PHE A 424 4.13 -39.88 3.05
C PHE A 424 3.58 -38.80 3.98
N GLY A 425 4.23 -38.55 5.11
CA GLY A 425 3.83 -37.49 6.03
C GLY A 425 3.98 -36.11 5.39
N GLY A 426 3.07 -35.21 5.70
CA GLY A 426 2.98 -33.92 5.02
C GLY A 426 2.73 -32.78 5.98
N ASP A 427 3.36 -31.66 5.67
CA ASP A 427 3.17 -30.37 6.31
C ASP A 427 2.41 -29.49 5.33
N PHE A 428 1.08 -29.62 5.38
CA PHE A 428 0.25 -29.18 4.27
C PHE A 428 -0.05 -27.68 4.36
N GLU A 429 0.39 -26.94 3.34
CA GLU A 429 0.27 -25.47 3.27
C GLU A 429 -0.64 -25.00 2.11
N GLY A 430 -1.23 -25.93 1.36
CA GLY A 430 -2.04 -25.57 0.21
C GLY A 430 -3.15 -26.57 -0.02
N ILE A 431 -4.30 -26.09 -0.49
CA ILE A 431 -5.42 -26.93 -0.90
C ILE A 431 -6.16 -26.34 -2.10
N VAL A 432 -6.45 -27.18 -3.09
CA VAL A 432 -7.44 -26.90 -4.13
C VAL A 432 -8.26 -28.14 -4.43
N ARG A 433 -9.42 -27.95 -5.07
CA ARG A 433 -10.29 -29.05 -5.51
C ARG A 433 -10.43 -29.04 -7.03
N ASP A 434 -10.15 -30.17 -7.66
CA ASP A 434 -10.29 -30.31 -9.10
C ASP A 434 -11.74 -30.52 -9.54
N LYS A 435 -11.97 -30.49 -10.86
CA LYS A 435 -13.30 -30.69 -11.48
C LYS A 435 -13.91 -32.08 -11.24
N ASN A 436 -13.12 -33.07 -10.83
CA ASN A 436 -13.57 -34.40 -10.48
C ASN A 436 -13.89 -34.52 -8.98
N GLY A 437 -13.65 -33.45 -8.22
CA GLY A 437 -13.86 -33.36 -6.79
C GLY A 437 -12.68 -33.86 -5.95
N ASN A 438 -11.55 -34.24 -6.57
CA ASN A 438 -10.34 -34.64 -5.84
C ASN A 438 -9.66 -33.39 -5.26
N PHE A 439 -9.01 -33.56 -4.12
CA PHE A 439 -8.20 -32.52 -3.51
C PHE A 439 -6.75 -32.62 -3.97
N TRP A 440 -6.11 -31.47 -4.08
CA TRP A 440 -4.67 -31.37 -4.32
C TRP A 440 -4.05 -30.58 -3.19
N LEU A 441 -2.98 -31.11 -2.60
CA LEU A 441 -2.25 -30.50 -1.48
C LEU A 441 -0.77 -30.33 -1.81
N CYS A 442 -0.11 -29.35 -1.21
CA CYS A 442 1.35 -29.19 -1.27
C CYS A 442 1.98 -29.22 0.13
N ASP A 443 3.30 -29.34 0.20
CA ASP A 443 4.03 -29.73 1.43
C ASP A 443 5.24 -28.81 1.71
N GLU A 444 5.35 -28.24 2.92
CA GLU A 444 6.49 -27.42 3.36
C GLU A 444 7.66 -28.29 3.85
N ASN A 445 7.39 -29.54 4.29
CA ASN A 445 8.46 -30.47 4.67
C ASN A 445 9.37 -30.75 3.48
N ARG A 446 8.92 -30.60 2.24
CA ARG A 446 9.71 -30.64 0.99
C ARG A 446 8.80 -30.32 -0.19
N PRO A 447 9.33 -29.86 -1.34
CA PRO A 447 8.53 -29.77 -2.56
C PRO A 447 7.90 -31.12 -2.90
N ALA A 448 6.60 -31.24 -2.69
CA ALA A 448 5.80 -32.41 -3.02
C ALA A 448 4.35 -31.99 -3.25
N ILE A 449 3.65 -32.69 -4.14
CA ILE A 449 2.24 -32.44 -4.46
C ILE A 449 1.47 -33.75 -4.30
N TYR A 450 0.35 -33.71 -3.59
CA TYR A 450 -0.47 -34.88 -3.26
C TYR A 450 -1.82 -34.74 -3.95
N GLN A 451 -2.26 -35.80 -4.64
CA GLN A 451 -3.62 -35.92 -5.16
C GLN A 451 -4.41 -36.84 -4.23
N ILE A 452 -5.50 -36.34 -3.66
CA ILE A 452 -6.31 -37.01 -2.63
C ILE A 452 -7.74 -37.19 -3.15
N ALA A 453 -8.27 -38.40 -3.06
CA ALA A 453 -9.66 -38.69 -3.40
C ALA A 453 -10.62 -37.96 -2.43
N PRO A 454 -11.89 -37.73 -2.81
CA PRO A 454 -12.86 -37.03 -1.94
C PRO A 454 -13.08 -37.67 -0.55
N ASP A 455 -12.71 -38.94 -0.37
CA ASP A 455 -12.81 -39.67 0.90
C ASP A 455 -11.54 -39.60 1.78
N GLY A 456 -10.52 -38.85 1.34
CA GLY A 456 -9.25 -38.69 2.05
C GLY A 456 -8.16 -39.71 1.65
N THR A 457 -8.42 -40.62 0.72
CA THR A 457 -7.44 -41.60 0.26
C THR A 457 -6.44 -40.96 -0.72
N LEU A 458 -5.13 -41.09 -0.45
CA LEU A 458 -4.07 -40.70 -1.38
C LEU A 458 -4.21 -41.48 -2.69
N MET A 459 -4.20 -40.76 -3.81
CA MET A 459 -4.19 -41.33 -5.15
C MET A 459 -2.77 -41.43 -5.67
N GLU A 460 -2.04 -40.32 -5.67
CA GLU A 460 -0.64 -40.23 -6.08
C GLU A 460 0.07 -39.08 -5.34
N ARG A 461 1.38 -39.20 -5.19
CA ARG A 461 2.26 -38.13 -4.68
C ARG A 461 3.38 -37.88 -5.67
N TYR A 462 3.58 -36.64 -6.06
CA TYR A 462 4.64 -36.21 -6.98
C TYR A 462 5.76 -35.52 -6.21
N VAL A 463 7.00 -35.92 -6.48
CA VAL A 463 8.21 -35.42 -5.82
C VAL A 463 9.33 -35.14 -6.83
N PRO A 464 10.36 -34.36 -6.47
CA PRO A 464 11.50 -34.09 -7.34
C PRO A 464 12.27 -35.35 -7.74
N GLU A 465 12.76 -35.37 -8.98
CA GLU A 465 13.73 -36.36 -9.45
C GLU A 465 14.95 -36.44 -8.51
N GLY A 466 15.33 -37.66 -8.14
CA GLY A 466 16.42 -37.93 -7.21
C GLY A 466 16.00 -38.01 -5.74
N THR A 467 14.71 -37.84 -5.42
CA THR A 467 14.22 -37.88 -4.03
C THR A 467 14.53 -39.20 -3.32
N ALA A 468 14.33 -40.36 -3.95
CA ALA A 468 14.64 -41.66 -3.34
C ALA A 468 16.14 -41.87 -3.12
N ALA A 469 17.00 -41.13 -3.83
CA ALA A 469 18.45 -41.22 -3.65
C ALA A 469 18.97 -40.41 -2.45
N LEU A 470 18.13 -39.60 -1.81
CA LEU A 470 18.49 -38.75 -0.68
C LEU A 470 18.57 -39.53 0.64
N GLY A 471 19.17 -38.87 1.65
CA GLY A 471 19.20 -39.36 3.03
C GLY A 471 20.26 -40.40 3.33
N ASN A 472 20.19 -40.91 4.56
CA ASN A 472 21.18 -41.87 5.08
C ASN A 472 21.05 -43.26 4.45
N ASP A 473 19.83 -43.63 4.05
CA ASP A 473 19.49 -44.93 3.47
C ASP A 473 18.65 -44.74 2.19
N PRO A 474 19.30 -44.59 1.02
CA PRO A 474 18.61 -44.44 -0.27
C PRO A 474 17.61 -45.58 -0.54
N GLN A 475 16.46 -45.22 -1.10
CA GLN A 475 15.35 -46.11 -1.44
C GLN A 475 15.27 -46.37 -2.95
N GLU A 476 14.39 -47.29 -3.35
CA GLU A 476 14.06 -47.46 -4.77
C GLU A 476 13.22 -46.28 -5.27
N GLU A 477 13.45 -45.86 -6.52
CA GLU A 477 12.65 -44.83 -7.21
C GLU A 477 11.15 -45.15 -7.09
N GLY A 478 10.34 -44.14 -6.76
CA GLY A 478 8.92 -44.33 -6.50
C GLY A 478 8.56 -44.60 -5.04
N PHE A 479 9.53 -44.87 -4.15
CA PHE A 479 9.25 -45.18 -2.73
C PHE A 479 8.55 -44.04 -2.00
N TYR A 480 8.99 -42.80 -2.25
CA TYR A 480 8.41 -41.59 -1.65
C TYR A 480 7.29 -40.97 -2.50
N GLY A 481 6.91 -41.57 -3.63
CA GLY A 481 6.04 -40.97 -4.64
C GLY A 481 6.70 -40.95 -6.02
N ALA A 482 5.93 -40.59 -7.04
CA ALA A 482 6.39 -40.46 -8.41
C ALA A 482 7.41 -39.32 -8.55
N GLU A 483 8.62 -39.65 -9.00
CA GLU A 483 9.72 -38.70 -9.22
C GLU A 483 9.58 -37.98 -10.57
N THR A 484 8.64 -37.04 -10.67
CA THR A 484 8.36 -36.30 -11.91
C THR A 484 8.73 -34.83 -11.87
N LEU A 485 8.90 -34.24 -10.68
CA LEU A 485 9.19 -32.81 -10.56
C LEU A 485 10.67 -32.52 -10.85
N PRO A 486 11.04 -31.31 -11.30
CA PRO A 486 12.44 -31.01 -11.63
C PRO A 486 13.40 -31.24 -10.45
N GLY A 487 14.51 -31.94 -10.69
CA GLY A 487 15.41 -32.39 -9.63
C GLY A 487 16.09 -31.28 -8.81
N TYR A 488 16.18 -30.05 -9.32
CA TYR A 488 16.73 -28.92 -8.56
C TYR A 488 15.85 -28.53 -7.35
N TYR A 489 14.58 -28.92 -7.30
CA TYR A 489 13.76 -28.75 -6.10
C TYR A 489 14.27 -29.55 -4.89
N THR A 490 15.18 -30.52 -5.09
CA THR A 490 15.87 -31.19 -3.98
C THR A 490 16.84 -30.27 -3.23
N THR A 491 17.25 -29.14 -3.82
CA THR A 491 18.12 -28.13 -3.17
C THR A 491 17.34 -27.09 -2.38
N ARG A 492 16.11 -27.40 -1.97
CA ARG A 492 15.30 -26.57 -1.09
C ARG A 492 15.99 -26.33 0.27
N ARG A 493 15.64 -25.24 0.97
CA ARG A 493 16.00 -25.06 2.38
C ARG A 493 15.15 -25.99 3.27
N ALA A 494 15.76 -26.64 4.26
CA ALA A 494 15.02 -27.49 5.20
C ALA A 494 13.82 -26.74 5.83
N ASN A 495 12.67 -27.41 5.89
CA ASN A 495 11.36 -26.85 6.24
C ASN A 495 10.94 -25.63 5.39
N ARG A 496 11.25 -25.64 4.09
CA ARG A 496 10.84 -24.63 3.08
C ARG A 496 10.51 -25.31 1.75
N GLY A 497 9.37 -25.99 1.70
CA GLY A 497 8.85 -26.72 0.55
C GLY A 497 7.97 -25.84 -0.35
N PHE A 498 6.95 -26.47 -0.95
CA PHE A 498 5.91 -25.71 -1.63
C PHE A 498 4.94 -25.16 -0.58
N GLU A 499 4.67 -23.86 -0.66
CA GLU A 499 3.72 -23.21 0.25
C GLU A 499 2.33 -23.17 -0.35
N ALA A 500 2.20 -22.77 -1.61
CA ALA A 500 0.88 -22.55 -2.20
C ALA A 500 0.58 -23.50 -3.34
N ILE A 501 -0.70 -23.76 -3.57
CA ILE A 501 -1.19 -24.56 -4.68
C ILE A 501 -2.43 -23.92 -5.32
N ALA A 502 -2.48 -23.88 -6.65
CA ALA A 502 -3.57 -23.30 -7.41
C ALA A 502 -3.96 -24.20 -8.59
N TYR A 503 -5.23 -24.19 -9.03
CA TYR A 503 -5.71 -25.07 -10.10
C TYR A 503 -6.36 -24.30 -11.24
N ASP A 504 -5.78 -24.42 -12.43
CA ASP A 504 -6.37 -23.98 -13.69
C ASP A 504 -7.20 -25.11 -14.29
N SER A 505 -8.51 -25.00 -14.08
CA SER A 505 -9.47 -25.99 -14.59
C SER A 505 -9.60 -26.03 -16.12
N ALA A 506 -9.21 -24.95 -16.81
CA ALA A 506 -9.29 -24.84 -18.27
C ALA A 506 -8.11 -25.58 -18.93
N LYS A 507 -6.89 -25.40 -18.43
CA LYS A 507 -5.70 -26.12 -18.90
C LYS A 507 -5.51 -27.49 -18.25
N ASN A 508 -6.23 -27.77 -17.15
CA ASN A 508 -6.03 -28.96 -16.31
C ASN A 508 -4.61 -28.99 -15.68
N ILE A 509 -4.14 -27.83 -15.21
CA ILE A 509 -2.81 -27.65 -14.63
C ILE A 509 -2.94 -27.29 -13.16
N VAL A 510 -2.11 -27.91 -12.33
CA VAL A 510 -1.93 -27.59 -10.92
C VAL A 510 -0.62 -26.85 -10.78
N TYR A 511 -0.67 -25.62 -10.27
CA TYR A 511 0.50 -24.79 -10.01
C TYR A 511 0.89 -24.92 -8.54
N ALA A 512 2.18 -25.02 -8.26
CA ALA A 512 2.74 -25.00 -6.92
C ALA A 512 3.83 -23.93 -6.79
N PHE A 513 3.83 -23.21 -5.68
CA PHE A 513 4.73 -22.08 -5.42
C PHE A 513 5.74 -22.48 -4.37
N ILE A 514 7.05 -22.39 -4.69
CA ILE A 514 8.07 -22.63 -3.67
C ILE A 514 8.05 -21.49 -2.66
N GLN A 515 8.05 -21.81 -1.37
CA GLN A 515 7.85 -20.82 -0.33
C GLN A 515 8.94 -19.74 -0.32
N SER A 516 10.20 -20.14 -0.46
CA SER A 516 11.37 -19.26 -0.35
C SER A 516 12.47 -19.69 -1.32
N PRO A 517 13.49 -18.84 -1.56
CA PRO A 517 14.53 -19.16 -2.53
C PRO A 517 15.26 -20.48 -2.26
N LEU A 518 15.55 -21.22 -3.34
CA LEU A 518 16.27 -22.48 -3.27
C LEU A 518 17.74 -22.26 -2.87
N GLU A 519 18.35 -23.27 -2.26
CA GLU A 519 19.79 -23.36 -2.02
C GLU A 519 20.51 -23.86 -3.29
N ASN A 520 20.22 -23.28 -4.44
CA ASN A 520 20.71 -23.72 -5.74
C ASN A 520 21.79 -22.74 -6.27
N PRO A 521 23.05 -23.16 -6.49
CA PRO A 521 23.59 -24.51 -6.33
C PRO A 521 24.08 -24.83 -4.90
N GLY A 522 23.95 -23.88 -3.97
CA GLY A 522 24.23 -24.13 -2.56
C GLY A 522 23.65 -23.06 -1.63
N SER A 523 23.76 -23.30 -0.31
CA SER A 523 23.13 -22.49 0.74
C SER A 523 23.62 -21.05 0.85
N ALA A 524 24.73 -20.69 0.19
CA ALA A 524 25.24 -19.32 0.15
C ALA A 524 24.33 -18.34 -0.61
N VAL A 525 23.45 -18.85 -1.49
CA VAL A 525 22.62 -18.05 -2.39
C VAL A 525 21.30 -17.60 -1.73
N ARG A 526 20.68 -18.46 -0.92
CA ARG A 526 19.28 -18.32 -0.46
C ARG A 526 18.89 -16.99 0.22
N ASN A 527 19.84 -16.30 0.86
CA ASN A 527 19.58 -15.05 1.58
C ASN A 527 19.77 -13.80 0.72
N ASN A 528 20.36 -13.93 -0.47
CA ASN A 528 20.79 -12.82 -1.31
C ASN A 528 20.03 -12.75 -2.65
N THR A 529 18.98 -13.55 -2.81
CA THR A 529 18.16 -13.60 -4.02
C THR A 529 16.68 -13.45 -3.67
N ASP A 530 15.95 -12.76 -4.54
CA ASP A 530 14.50 -12.59 -4.56
C ASP A 530 13.81 -13.67 -5.42
N VAL A 531 14.58 -14.47 -6.12
CA VAL A 531 14.11 -15.43 -7.11
C VAL A 531 13.50 -16.66 -6.46
N ILE A 532 12.23 -16.88 -6.73
CA ILE A 532 11.51 -18.14 -6.47
C ILE A 532 10.86 -18.65 -7.76
N ARG A 533 10.19 -19.80 -7.68
CA ARG A 533 9.59 -20.49 -8.82
C ARG A 533 8.13 -20.86 -8.60
N ILE A 534 7.36 -20.75 -9.69
CA ILE A 534 6.02 -21.33 -9.83
C ILE A 534 6.13 -22.51 -10.78
N LEU A 535 5.76 -23.71 -10.33
CA LEU A 535 5.77 -24.92 -11.14
C LEU A 535 4.34 -25.32 -11.51
N GLY A 536 4.02 -25.42 -12.80
CA GLY A 536 2.78 -26.00 -13.29
C GLY A 536 2.97 -27.47 -13.70
N ILE A 537 2.17 -28.39 -13.13
CA ILE A 537 2.12 -29.80 -13.51
C ILE A 537 0.76 -30.15 -14.14
N ASN A 538 0.75 -31.09 -15.08
CA ASN A 538 -0.50 -31.62 -15.61
C ASN A 538 -1.22 -32.44 -14.52
N ALA A 539 -2.49 -32.14 -14.26
CA ALA A 539 -3.28 -32.82 -13.24
C ALA A 539 -3.58 -34.30 -13.57
N ASP A 540 -3.40 -34.73 -14.82
CA ASP A 540 -3.66 -36.11 -15.23
C ASP A 540 -2.53 -37.08 -14.84
N ASP A 541 -1.28 -36.62 -14.84
CA ASP A 541 -0.08 -37.47 -14.68
C ASP A 541 1.07 -36.87 -13.86
N GLY A 542 0.92 -35.62 -13.40
CA GLY A 542 1.90 -34.90 -12.60
C GLY A 542 3.21 -34.57 -13.33
N VAL A 543 3.21 -34.61 -14.66
CA VAL A 543 4.36 -34.19 -15.47
C VAL A 543 4.43 -32.66 -15.50
N PRO A 544 5.62 -32.05 -15.26
CA PRO A 544 5.83 -30.61 -15.43
C PRO A 544 5.45 -30.13 -16.83
N ALA A 545 4.58 -29.13 -16.89
CA ALA A 545 4.11 -28.50 -18.12
C ALA A 545 4.74 -27.11 -18.33
N GLU A 546 4.95 -26.37 -17.24
CA GLU A 546 5.48 -25.01 -17.26
C GLU A 546 6.14 -24.62 -15.95
N GLU A 547 7.06 -23.67 -16.00
CA GLU A 547 7.68 -23.08 -14.81
C GLU A 547 7.97 -21.60 -15.06
N TYR A 548 7.76 -20.75 -14.04
CA TYR A 548 7.93 -19.30 -14.14
C TYR A 548 8.81 -18.75 -13.02
N VAL A 549 9.53 -17.68 -13.31
CA VAL A 549 10.29 -16.90 -12.33
C VAL A 549 9.36 -15.93 -11.61
N TYR A 550 9.38 -15.96 -10.28
CA TYR A 550 8.69 -14.99 -9.43
C TYR A 550 9.74 -14.26 -8.60
N LEU A 551 9.63 -12.94 -8.50
CA LEU A 551 10.50 -12.10 -7.70
C LEU A 551 9.77 -11.62 -6.45
N LEU A 552 10.24 -12.05 -5.29
CA LEU A 552 9.77 -11.55 -3.99
C LEU A 552 10.02 -10.04 -3.88
N GLU A 553 9.15 -9.31 -3.18
CA GLU A 553 9.26 -7.84 -3.02
C GLU A 553 10.61 -7.39 -2.43
N GLN A 554 11.17 -8.20 -1.52
CA GLN A 554 12.47 -8.01 -0.86
C GLN A 554 12.75 -6.56 -0.41
N ASN A 555 11.97 -6.07 0.56
CA ASN A 555 12.09 -4.73 1.20
C ASN A 555 13.30 -4.57 2.15
N LYS A 556 14.48 -5.09 1.80
CA LYS A 556 15.66 -4.94 2.66
C LYS A 556 16.89 -4.49 1.90
N ASP A 557 16.82 -3.24 1.45
CA ASP A 557 18.03 -2.43 1.33
C ASP A 557 18.32 -1.76 2.69
N SER A 558 19.61 -1.64 3.00
CA SER A 558 20.19 -0.94 4.18
C SER A 558 19.73 -1.29 5.61
N GLY A 559 18.75 -2.18 5.82
CA GLY A 559 18.25 -2.49 7.17
C GLY A 559 17.20 -1.50 7.69
N TYR A 560 16.58 -0.75 6.77
CA TYR A 560 15.47 0.17 7.05
C TYR A 560 14.21 -0.55 7.54
N SER A 561 13.85 -1.63 6.87
CA SER A 561 12.74 -2.49 7.27
C SER A 561 13.10 -3.33 8.49
N THR A 562 12.16 -3.48 9.42
CA THR A 562 12.28 -4.36 10.60
C THR A 562 12.45 -5.84 10.20
N SER A 563 11.90 -6.22 9.04
CA SER A 563 11.90 -7.57 8.49
C SER A 563 12.08 -7.61 6.96
N ARG A 564 12.34 -8.80 6.42
CA ARG A 564 12.36 -9.07 4.98
C ARG A 564 11.08 -9.84 4.63
N VAL A 565 10.41 -9.43 3.55
CA VAL A 565 9.42 -10.29 2.87
C VAL A 565 10.19 -11.38 2.16
N ASP A 566 10.10 -12.60 2.68
CA ASP A 566 10.95 -13.72 2.26
C ASP A 566 10.19 -15.02 2.01
N LYS A 567 8.86 -14.98 2.06
CA LYS A 567 7.99 -16.16 1.96
C LYS A 567 6.69 -15.88 1.22
N ILE A 568 6.22 -16.90 0.52
CA ILE A 568 4.81 -17.06 0.11
C ILE A 568 3.97 -17.48 1.33
N GLY A 569 2.69 -17.10 1.37
CA GLY A 569 1.70 -17.61 2.32
C GLY A 569 0.69 -18.56 1.67
N ASP A 570 0.02 -18.15 0.59
CA ASP A 570 -0.91 -18.97 -0.20
C ASP A 570 -1.12 -18.34 -1.58
N ALA A 571 -1.79 -19.05 -2.50
CA ALA A 571 -2.12 -18.57 -3.83
C ALA A 571 -3.44 -19.15 -4.35
N PHE A 572 -4.20 -18.34 -5.09
CA PHE A 572 -5.47 -18.73 -5.68
C PHE A 572 -5.54 -18.36 -7.16
N TYR A 573 -5.93 -19.29 -8.03
CA TYR A 573 -6.10 -19.02 -9.46
C TYR A 573 -7.40 -18.26 -9.74
N THR A 574 -7.30 -17.05 -10.28
CA THR A 574 -8.45 -16.19 -10.55
C THR A 574 -9.04 -16.38 -11.95
N GLY A 575 -8.35 -17.11 -12.84
CA GLY A 575 -8.72 -17.27 -14.25
C GLY A 575 -7.67 -16.68 -15.19
N ASP A 576 -7.67 -17.13 -16.44
CA ASP A 576 -6.87 -16.57 -17.55
C ASP A 576 -5.37 -16.35 -17.26
N GLY A 577 -4.73 -17.26 -16.50
CA GLY A 577 -3.32 -17.13 -16.12
C GLY A 577 -3.03 -16.15 -14.98
N GLN A 578 -4.07 -15.67 -14.29
CA GLN A 578 -3.95 -14.75 -13.16
C GLN A 578 -4.14 -15.44 -11.81
N PHE A 579 -3.48 -14.92 -10.79
CA PHE A 579 -3.53 -15.44 -9.43
C PHE A 579 -3.59 -14.32 -8.39
N LEU A 580 -4.22 -14.59 -7.25
CA LEU A 580 -3.91 -13.89 -6.00
C LEU A 580 -2.78 -14.64 -5.30
N VAL A 581 -1.82 -13.93 -4.71
CA VAL A 581 -0.69 -14.52 -3.98
C VAL A 581 -0.45 -13.72 -2.70
N ILE A 582 -0.33 -14.40 -1.56
CA ILE A 582 0.14 -13.80 -0.32
C ILE A 582 1.67 -13.84 -0.31
N GLU A 583 2.29 -12.68 -0.14
CA GLU A 583 3.70 -12.55 0.26
C GLU A 583 3.78 -12.01 1.68
N ARG A 584 4.67 -12.56 2.51
CA ARG A 584 4.79 -12.13 3.90
C ARG A 584 6.22 -12.10 4.44
N ASP A 585 6.41 -11.23 5.41
CA ASP A 585 7.53 -11.26 6.33
C ASP A 585 7.27 -12.17 7.55
N SER A 586 8.14 -12.07 8.56
CA SER A 586 8.00 -12.78 9.85
C SER A 586 7.76 -11.83 11.03
N GLU A 587 7.22 -10.62 10.78
CA GLU A 587 6.89 -9.67 11.86
C GLU A 587 5.65 -10.03 12.62
N ALA A 588 5.77 -10.03 13.95
CA ALA A 588 4.69 -10.32 14.87
C ALA A 588 3.39 -9.55 14.54
N PRO A 589 2.21 -10.13 14.83
CA PRO A 589 0.92 -9.52 14.47
C PRO A 589 0.66 -8.21 15.21
N THR A 590 1.38 -7.97 16.31
CA THR A 590 1.37 -6.71 17.05
C THR A 590 2.16 -5.59 16.38
N VAL A 591 2.78 -5.84 15.23
CA VAL A 591 3.56 -4.86 14.45
C VAL A 591 2.67 -4.32 13.32
N PRO A 592 2.09 -3.12 13.45
CA PRO A 592 1.11 -2.60 12.48
C PRO A 592 1.69 -2.37 11.08
N VAL A 593 3.02 -2.22 10.99
CA VAL A 593 3.81 -2.00 9.77
C VAL A 593 4.36 -3.30 9.17
N GLY A 594 3.88 -4.45 9.65
CA GLY A 594 4.21 -5.76 9.11
C GLY A 594 3.84 -5.84 7.63
N LYS A 595 4.63 -6.61 6.88
CA LYS A 595 4.50 -6.72 5.42
C LYS A 595 3.81 -8.03 5.10
N LYS A 596 2.49 -7.97 4.93
CA LYS A 596 1.62 -9.11 4.65
C LYS A 596 0.76 -8.75 3.44
N TYR A 597 1.37 -8.84 2.27
CA TYR A 597 0.82 -8.34 1.02
C TYR A 597 -0.03 -9.39 0.33
N ILE A 598 -1.14 -8.96 -0.26
CA ILE A 598 -1.82 -9.69 -1.32
C ILE A 598 -1.43 -9.05 -2.64
N PHE A 599 -0.86 -9.83 -3.54
CA PHE A 599 -0.56 -9.45 -4.91
C PHE A 599 -1.56 -10.12 -5.86
N LYS A 600 -1.92 -9.40 -6.93
CA LYS A 600 -2.41 -10.01 -8.16
C LYS A 600 -1.21 -10.25 -9.06
N ILE A 601 -1.04 -11.47 -9.58
CA ILE A 601 0.02 -11.80 -10.52
C ILE A 601 -0.54 -12.32 -11.84
N ASP A 602 0.24 -12.19 -12.90
CA ASP A 602 -0.07 -12.66 -14.25
C ASP A 602 1.12 -13.42 -14.85
N ILE A 603 0.88 -14.66 -15.29
CA ILE A 603 1.90 -15.51 -15.91
C ILE A 603 1.81 -15.55 -17.44
N THR A 604 0.78 -14.99 -18.05
CA THR A 604 0.50 -15.17 -19.49
C THR A 604 1.59 -14.59 -20.38
N LYS A 605 2.20 -13.49 -19.94
CA LYS A 605 3.30 -12.78 -20.60
C LYS A 605 4.68 -13.17 -20.02
N ALA A 606 4.72 -14.00 -18.99
CA ALA A 606 5.96 -14.44 -18.36
C ALA A 606 6.71 -15.48 -19.20
N THR A 607 8.04 -15.51 -19.11
CA THR A 607 8.84 -16.52 -19.81
C THR A 607 8.73 -17.86 -19.11
N ASN A 608 8.20 -18.88 -19.79
CA ASN A 608 8.27 -20.26 -19.32
C ASN A 608 9.74 -20.72 -19.33
N VAL A 609 10.31 -20.93 -18.14
CA VAL A 609 11.70 -21.33 -17.94
C VAL A 609 11.90 -22.85 -17.84
N LEU A 610 10.82 -23.63 -17.93
CA LEU A 610 10.92 -25.09 -17.91
C LEU A 610 11.76 -25.58 -19.11
N ASN A 611 12.84 -26.31 -18.83
CA ASN A 611 13.84 -26.76 -19.80
C ASN A 611 14.59 -25.65 -20.54
N LEU A 612 14.55 -24.40 -20.06
CA LEU A 612 15.33 -23.30 -20.63
C LEU A 612 16.83 -23.52 -20.35
N ASP A 613 17.65 -23.56 -21.39
CA ASP A 613 19.10 -23.59 -21.25
C ASP A 613 19.63 -22.16 -21.00
N VAL A 614 19.68 -21.78 -19.73
CA VAL A 614 20.21 -20.49 -19.28
C VAL A 614 21.69 -20.34 -19.69
N SER A 615 22.44 -21.44 -19.81
CA SER A 615 23.84 -21.43 -20.24
C SER A 615 24.00 -20.93 -21.68
N GLU A 616 23.02 -21.16 -22.56
CA GLU A 616 23.03 -20.64 -23.93
C GLU A 616 22.82 -19.13 -23.94
N ARG A 617 21.84 -18.62 -23.19
CA ARG A 617 21.59 -17.16 -23.08
C ARG A 617 22.78 -16.42 -22.46
N LEU A 618 23.41 -17.03 -21.47
CA LEU A 618 24.65 -16.51 -20.86
C LEU A 618 25.82 -16.39 -21.88
N GLN A 619 25.84 -17.23 -22.92
CA GLN A 619 26.86 -17.16 -23.98
C GLN A 619 26.58 -16.11 -25.05
N THR A 620 25.30 -15.81 -25.32
CA THR A 620 24.90 -14.82 -26.33
C THR A 620 24.96 -13.38 -25.81
N GLY A 621 25.04 -13.19 -24.49
CA GLY A 621 25.05 -11.87 -23.84
C GLY A 621 23.64 -11.31 -23.62
N PRO A 622 23.52 -10.09 -23.07
CA PRO A 622 22.23 -9.47 -22.80
C PRO A 622 21.42 -9.30 -24.10
N VAL A 623 20.13 -9.60 -24.03
CA VAL A 623 19.17 -9.43 -25.13
C VAL A 623 18.28 -8.21 -24.93
N ASP A 624 18.12 -7.76 -23.68
CA ASP A 624 17.41 -6.53 -23.33
C ASP A 624 18.42 -5.43 -22.97
N PRO A 625 18.64 -4.44 -23.84
CA PRO A 625 19.66 -3.40 -23.63
C PRO A 625 19.29 -2.41 -22.51
N ARG A 626 18.03 -2.36 -22.07
CA ARG A 626 17.53 -1.43 -21.04
C ARG A 626 18.08 -1.72 -19.64
N PHE A 627 18.59 -2.93 -19.41
CA PHE A 627 19.11 -3.36 -18.12
C PHE A 627 20.63 -3.26 -18.00
N GLY A 628 21.31 -2.51 -18.89
CA GLY A 628 22.65 -1.93 -18.64
C GLY A 628 23.84 -2.90 -18.41
N ILE A 629 23.63 -4.22 -18.38
CA ILE A 629 24.68 -5.20 -18.10
C ILE A 629 25.59 -5.36 -19.32
N THR A 630 26.57 -4.46 -19.45
CA THR A 630 27.66 -4.63 -20.42
C THR A 630 28.71 -5.60 -19.87
N LEU A 631 29.16 -6.55 -20.70
CA LEU A 631 30.16 -7.59 -20.37
C LEU A 631 31.50 -7.09 -19.79
N SER A 632 31.71 -5.77 -19.62
CA SER A 632 33.00 -5.18 -19.24
C SER A 632 32.96 -4.03 -18.23
N GLY A 633 31.82 -3.69 -17.62
CA GLY A 633 31.71 -2.55 -16.69
C GLY A 633 31.44 -2.97 -15.25
N VAL A 634 32.43 -2.80 -14.37
CA VAL A 634 32.37 -2.96 -12.89
C VAL A 634 32.25 -4.41 -12.37
N ASN A 635 33.40 -5.04 -12.11
CA ASN A 635 33.60 -6.28 -11.32
C ASN A 635 32.79 -7.54 -11.66
N ASN A 636 31.87 -7.51 -12.63
CA ASN A 636 31.01 -8.63 -12.98
C ASN A 636 31.55 -9.30 -14.25
N THR A 637 32.41 -10.30 -14.10
CA THR A 637 32.44 -11.35 -15.11
C THR A 637 31.03 -11.91 -15.16
N PHE A 638 30.32 -11.70 -16.28
CA PHE A 638 29.05 -12.37 -16.54
C PHE A 638 29.13 -13.80 -16.02
N ARG A 639 28.15 -14.21 -15.22
CA ARG A 639 28.24 -15.43 -14.43
C ARG A 639 28.66 -16.61 -15.29
N SER A 640 29.32 -17.58 -14.66
CA SER A 640 29.76 -18.78 -15.37
C SER A 640 28.59 -19.42 -16.12
N ALA A 641 28.84 -20.09 -17.24
CA ALA A 641 27.79 -20.79 -17.98
C ALA A 641 27.02 -21.81 -17.11
N SER A 642 27.55 -22.23 -15.95
CA SER A 642 26.89 -23.12 -15.00
C SER A 642 26.03 -22.42 -13.93
N SER A 643 25.84 -21.10 -14.01
CA SER A 643 25.08 -20.38 -12.99
C SER A 643 23.58 -20.64 -13.06
N THR A 644 22.98 -20.72 -11.88
CA THR A 644 21.54 -20.97 -11.70
C THR A 644 20.76 -19.66 -11.75
N LEU A 645 19.44 -19.72 -11.90
CA LEU A 645 18.60 -18.52 -11.84
C LEU A 645 18.58 -17.90 -10.44
N GLU A 646 18.64 -18.70 -9.38
CA GLU A 646 18.69 -18.22 -7.99
C GLU A 646 19.98 -17.45 -7.70
N GLU A 647 21.04 -17.76 -8.43
CA GLU A 647 22.28 -17.02 -8.35
C GLU A 647 22.12 -15.60 -8.89
N MET A 648 21.28 -15.38 -9.90
CA MET A 648 21.17 -14.12 -10.64
C MET A 648 20.41 -13.03 -9.88
N SER A 649 20.75 -11.76 -10.13
CA SER A 649 19.89 -10.64 -9.74
C SER A 649 18.69 -10.51 -10.69
N ALA A 650 17.66 -9.77 -10.28
CA ALA A 650 16.53 -9.42 -11.14
C ALA A 650 17.00 -8.74 -12.46
N ASP A 651 17.97 -7.82 -12.39
CA ASP A 651 18.54 -7.14 -13.57
C ASP A 651 19.26 -8.14 -14.49
N GLU A 652 19.98 -9.11 -13.94
CA GLU A 652 20.62 -10.20 -14.71
C GLU A 652 19.57 -11.06 -15.43
N ILE A 653 18.46 -11.39 -14.76
CA ILE A 653 17.35 -12.16 -15.34
C ILE A 653 16.69 -11.38 -16.49
N ARG A 654 16.38 -10.08 -16.29
CA ARG A 654 15.77 -9.23 -17.32
C ARG A 654 16.72 -8.99 -18.49
N ALA A 655 18.00 -8.77 -18.24
CA ALA A 655 19.02 -8.61 -19.27
C ALA A 655 19.12 -9.86 -20.16
N LEU A 656 18.87 -11.06 -19.63
CA LEU A 656 18.78 -12.31 -20.40
C LEU A 656 17.45 -12.49 -21.16
N GLY A 657 16.53 -11.53 -21.09
CA GLY A 657 15.22 -11.58 -21.74
C GLY A 657 14.32 -12.67 -21.17
N ILE A 658 14.50 -12.98 -19.89
CA ILE A 658 13.56 -13.77 -19.12
C ILE A 658 12.63 -12.75 -18.46
N LEU A 659 11.35 -12.80 -18.80
CA LEU A 659 10.30 -12.00 -18.19
C LEU A 659 9.83 -12.75 -16.93
N PRO A 660 10.06 -12.22 -15.71
CA PRO A 660 9.40 -12.71 -14.51
C PRO A 660 7.88 -12.51 -14.63
N VAL A 661 7.13 -13.15 -13.74
CA VAL A 661 5.69 -12.86 -13.61
C VAL A 661 5.49 -11.38 -13.30
N TYR A 662 4.48 -10.79 -13.94
CA TYR A 662 4.06 -9.44 -13.60
C TYR A 662 3.22 -9.50 -12.32
N LYS A 663 3.38 -8.53 -11.41
CA LYS A 663 2.62 -8.46 -10.16
C LYS A 663 2.21 -7.03 -9.81
N THR A 664 1.03 -6.91 -9.20
CA THR A 664 0.48 -5.64 -8.69
C THR A 664 0.00 -5.85 -7.26
N LYS A 665 0.40 -4.95 -6.37
CA LYS A 665 -0.01 -4.98 -4.95
C LYS A 665 -1.48 -4.59 -4.84
N VAL A 666 -2.30 -5.45 -4.23
CA VAL A 666 -3.74 -5.21 -4.00
C VAL A 666 -3.95 -4.57 -2.63
N VAL A 667 -3.37 -5.15 -1.58
CA VAL A 667 -3.52 -4.65 -0.21
C VAL A 667 -2.40 -5.17 0.71
N ASN A 668 -2.06 -4.39 1.73
CA ASN A 668 -1.31 -4.85 2.89
C ASN A 668 -2.28 -5.15 4.04
N LEU A 669 -2.31 -6.40 4.51
CA LEU A 669 -3.31 -6.87 5.48
C LEU A 669 -3.31 -6.08 6.82
N PRO A 670 -2.15 -5.77 7.43
CA PRO A 670 -2.09 -4.91 8.61
C PRO A 670 -2.66 -3.50 8.41
N SER A 671 -2.58 -2.93 7.19
CA SER A 671 -3.12 -1.60 6.88
C SER A 671 -4.65 -1.55 6.96
N ILE A 672 -5.33 -2.67 6.74
CA ILE A 672 -6.79 -2.80 6.85
C ILE A 672 -7.22 -3.53 8.13
N TYR A 673 -6.35 -3.56 9.14
CA TYR A 673 -6.61 -4.16 10.46
C TYR A 673 -6.78 -5.68 10.50
N TYR A 674 -6.28 -6.40 9.51
CA TYR A 674 -6.07 -7.84 9.64
C TYR A 674 -4.78 -8.09 10.44
N GLN A 675 -4.79 -7.71 11.71
CA GLN A 675 -3.63 -7.73 12.63
C GLN A 675 -3.69 -8.88 13.64
N SER A 676 -4.75 -9.68 13.64
CA SER A 676 -4.97 -10.73 14.65
C SER A 676 -4.12 -11.99 14.43
N SER A 677 -3.37 -12.07 13.32
CA SER A 677 -2.55 -13.24 12.99
C SER A 677 -1.28 -12.88 12.23
N ASP A 678 -0.16 -13.44 12.68
CA ASP A 678 1.17 -13.25 12.08
C ASP A 678 1.33 -13.98 10.74
N LYS A 679 0.36 -14.84 10.41
CA LYS A 679 0.50 -15.85 9.38
C LYS A 679 -0.78 -15.96 8.54
N PRO A 680 -1.06 -14.97 7.69
CA PRO A 680 -2.03 -15.18 6.62
C PRO A 680 -1.45 -16.24 5.67
N GLU A 681 -2.11 -17.41 5.65
CA GLU A 681 -1.70 -18.61 4.91
C GLU A 681 -2.89 -19.19 4.15
N GLY A 682 -4.02 -18.50 4.09
CA GLY A 682 -5.13 -18.88 3.22
C GLY A 682 -5.60 -17.70 2.38
N VAL A 683 -5.78 -17.88 1.07
CA VAL A 683 -6.41 -16.87 0.18
C VAL A 683 -7.38 -17.52 -0.81
N SER A 684 -8.52 -16.86 -1.05
CA SER A 684 -9.49 -17.27 -2.07
C SER A 684 -10.23 -16.06 -2.64
N LEU A 685 -10.75 -16.18 -3.86
CA LEU A 685 -11.61 -15.17 -4.48
C LEU A 685 -13.08 -15.64 -4.53
N LEU A 686 -14.00 -14.79 -4.08
CA LEU A 686 -15.43 -15.02 -4.14
C LEU A 686 -16.04 -14.49 -5.46
N PRO A 687 -17.24 -14.95 -5.87
CA PRO A 687 -17.84 -14.57 -7.15
C PRO A 687 -18.15 -13.08 -7.31
N ASP A 688 -18.25 -12.34 -6.20
CA ASP A 688 -18.51 -10.89 -6.19
C ASP A 688 -17.23 -10.04 -6.15
N GLY A 689 -16.04 -10.67 -6.25
CA GLY A 689 -14.75 -10.00 -6.16
C GLY A 689 -14.19 -9.87 -4.74
N THR A 690 -14.94 -10.27 -3.71
CA THR A 690 -14.44 -10.28 -2.33
C THR A 690 -13.30 -11.28 -2.17
N ILE A 691 -12.21 -10.86 -1.52
CA ILE A 691 -11.08 -11.74 -1.19
C ILE A 691 -11.30 -12.31 0.21
N ALA A 692 -11.25 -13.64 0.33
CA ALA A 692 -11.27 -14.31 1.61
C ALA A 692 -9.84 -14.64 2.04
N VAL A 693 -9.51 -14.37 3.30
CA VAL A 693 -8.21 -14.70 3.90
C VAL A 693 -8.36 -15.50 5.18
N LEU A 694 -7.47 -16.45 5.43
CA LEU A 694 -7.44 -17.26 6.65
C LEU A 694 -6.03 -17.26 7.23
N ASN A 695 -5.95 -17.39 8.56
CA ASN A 695 -4.68 -17.48 9.22
C ASN A 695 -4.38 -18.84 9.84
N ASP A 696 -3.09 -19.14 9.84
CA ASP A 696 -2.50 -20.11 10.73
C ASP A 696 -2.40 -19.50 12.14
N ASN A 697 -2.86 -20.26 13.13
CA ASN A 697 -2.79 -19.91 14.54
C ASN A 697 -1.90 -20.88 15.34
N ASP A 698 -1.15 -21.76 14.67
CA ASP A 698 -0.29 -22.79 15.26
C ASP A 698 -1.03 -23.64 16.31
N PHE A 699 -2.32 -23.92 16.09
CA PHE A 699 -3.22 -24.57 17.06
C PHE A 699 -3.34 -23.87 18.43
N GLY A 700 -2.99 -22.58 18.52
CA GLY A 700 -2.88 -21.82 19.78
C GLY A 700 -1.64 -22.17 20.60
N LEU A 701 -0.57 -22.68 19.96
CA LEU A 701 0.57 -23.28 20.66
C LEU A 701 1.91 -22.55 20.48
N ALA A 702 2.00 -21.52 19.65
CA ALA A 702 3.25 -20.85 19.25
C ALA A 702 3.76 -19.75 20.22
N GLY A 703 3.11 -19.50 21.35
CA GLY A 703 3.58 -18.54 22.36
C GLY A 703 3.11 -17.08 22.13
N ALA A 704 3.80 -16.11 22.75
CA ALA A 704 3.30 -14.74 22.88
C ALA A 704 3.29 -13.97 21.54
N GLY A 705 2.10 -13.75 20.99
CA GLY A 705 1.89 -12.93 19.78
C GLY A 705 0.80 -13.52 18.89
N VAL A 706 0.79 -14.84 18.70
CA VAL A 706 -0.27 -15.53 17.95
C VAL A 706 -1.54 -15.55 18.82
N THR A 707 -2.65 -15.07 18.28
CA THR A 707 -3.94 -15.24 18.98
C THR A 707 -4.36 -16.70 18.90
N ASP A 708 -5.03 -17.24 19.92
CA ASP A 708 -5.61 -18.60 19.86
C ASP A 708 -6.71 -18.74 18.78
N ASN A 709 -6.93 -17.69 17.99
CA ASN A 709 -8.07 -17.53 17.11
C ASN A 709 -7.73 -17.91 15.67
N SER A 710 -8.62 -18.71 15.07
CA SER A 710 -8.66 -18.93 13.63
C SER A 710 -9.66 -17.93 13.03
N ILE A 711 -9.20 -17.07 12.14
CA ILE A 711 -9.92 -15.87 11.70
C ILE A 711 -10.03 -15.88 10.20
N LEU A 712 -11.27 -16.02 9.72
CA LEU A 712 -11.63 -15.81 8.32
C LEU A 712 -11.92 -14.31 8.14
N GLY A 713 -11.10 -13.63 7.35
CA GLY A 713 -11.33 -12.25 6.92
C GLY A 713 -11.98 -12.23 5.54
N LEU A 714 -12.98 -11.38 5.35
CA LEU A 714 -13.53 -11.05 4.03
C LEU A 714 -13.19 -9.60 3.70
N ILE A 715 -12.46 -9.40 2.60
CA ILE A 715 -12.00 -8.12 2.09
C ILE A 715 -12.88 -7.76 0.89
N SER A 716 -13.77 -6.80 1.07
CA SER A 716 -14.66 -6.32 0.01
C SER A 716 -14.24 -4.93 -0.45
N PHE A 717 -14.46 -4.64 -1.72
CA PHE A 717 -14.08 -3.39 -2.35
C PHE A 717 -15.32 -2.52 -2.61
N GLY A 718 -15.25 -1.23 -2.25
CA GLY A 718 -16.32 -0.27 -2.49
C GLY A 718 -16.33 0.27 -3.93
N ASN A 719 -16.97 1.44 -4.12
CA ASN A 719 -16.94 2.17 -5.40
C ASN A 719 -16.37 3.61 -5.24
N ASN A 720 -15.73 3.90 -4.10
CA ASN A 720 -15.22 5.22 -3.77
C ASN A 720 -13.93 5.61 -4.51
N TYR A 721 -13.40 4.74 -5.40
CA TYR A 721 -12.35 5.13 -6.36
C TYR A 721 -12.91 5.41 -7.76
N SER A 722 -14.21 5.58 -7.92
CA SER A 722 -14.77 6.02 -9.20
C SER A 722 -14.25 7.40 -9.62
N LEU A 723 -14.13 7.64 -10.93
CA LEU A 723 -13.70 8.92 -11.49
C LEU A 723 -14.58 9.32 -12.68
N ASP A 724 -14.54 10.59 -13.02
CA ASP A 724 -15.06 11.11 -14.29
C ASP A 724 -13.93 11.11 -15.33
N ALA A 725 -14.08 10.35 -16.41
CA ALA A 725 -12.97 9.99 -17.31
C ALA A 725 -12.99 10.74 -18.65
N SER A 726 -14.06 11.47 -18.96
CA SER A 726 -14.27 12.04 -20.28
C SER A 726 -14.72 13.49 -20.16
N ASP A 727 -14.19 14.33 -21.04
CA ASP A 727 -14.63 15.70 -21.26
C ASP A 727 -15.61 15.82 -22.45
N ARG A 728 -16.21 14.70 -22.89
CA ARG A 728 -17.01 14.60 -24.13
C ARG A 728 -18.40 14.00 -23.97
N ASP A 729 -18.80 13.60 -22.78
CA ASP A 729 -20.12 12.99 -22.53
C ASP A 729 -21.22 14.02 -22.13
N ASP A 730 -20.85 15.31 -22.07
CA ASP A 730 -21.70 16.44 -21.65
C ASP A 730 -22.27 16.27 -20.21
N ALA A 731 -21.64 15.49 -19.34
CA ALA A 731 -22.13 15.19 -17.98
C ALA A 731 -20.99 15.05 -16.96
N ILE A 732 -21.30 15.25 -15.67
CA ILE A 732 -20.40 14.78 -14.61
C ILE A 732 -20.68 13.29 -14.39
N ASN A 733 -19.77 12.41 -14.80
CA ASN A 733 -19.97 10.96 -14.88
C ASN A 733 -18.96 10.18 -14.03
N ILE A 734 -19.05 10.37 -12.71
CA ILE A 734 -18.22 9.65 -11.74
C ILE A 734 -18.66 8.18 -11.66
N GLN A 735 -17.87 7.28 -12.25
CA GLN A 735 -18.11 5.83 -12.24
C GLN A 735 -16.81 5.02 -12.21
N ASN A 736 -16.94 3.69 -12.08
CA ASN A 736 -15.79 2.79 -12.08
C ASN A 736 -15.29 2.50 -13.50
N TRP A 737 -13.97 2.39 -13.65
CA TRP A 737 -13.29 2.25 -14.93
C TRP A 737 -12.13 1.25 -14.83
N PRO A 738 -11.86 0.42 -15.86
CA PRO A 738 -10.78 -0.58 -15.84
C PRO A 738 -9.37 0.03 -16.06
N THR A 739 -9.00 0.98 -15.20
CA THR A 739 -7.72 1.70 -15.20
C THR A 739 -7.13 1.77 -13.79
N LEU A 740 -5.80 1.82 -13.71
CA LEU A 740 -5.06 2.03 -12.46
C LEU A 740 -4.55 3.48 -12.40
N GLY A 741 -4.97 4.25 -11.41
CA GLY A 741 -4.48 5.60 -11.15
C GLY A 741 -3.12 5.58 -10.46
N MET A 742 -2.15 6.28 -11.02
CA MET A 742 -0.85 6.51 -10.39
C MET A 742 -0.97 7.63 -9.36
N TYR A 743 -0.32 7.50 -8.20
CA TYR A 743 -0.46 8.50 -7.14
C TYR A 743 0.24 9.80 -7.48
N LEU A 744 1.49 9.73 -7.97
CA LEU A 744 2.26 10.87 -8.51
C LEU A 744 2.04 12.16 -7.71
N PRO A 745 2.49 12.20 -6.45
CA PRO A 745 2.18 13.32 -5.61
C PRO A 745 3.12 14.48 -5.88
N ASP A 746 2.56 15.68 -5.95
CA ASP A 746 3.28 16.94 -6.13
C ASP A 746 3.88 17.38 -4.79
N ALA A 747 3.01 17.66 -3.80
CA ALA A 747 3.44 17.97 -2.44
C ALA A 747 3.29 16.81 -1.44
N ILE A 748 4.20 16.78 -0.47
CA ILE A 748 4.14 15.84 0.68
C ILE A 748 4.32 16.53 2.03
N GLY A 749 3.61 16.02 3.04
CA GLY A 749 3.77 16.37 4.45
C GLY A 749 4.04 15.14 5.32
N SER A 750 4.54 15.32 6.54
CA SER A 750 4.69 14.22 7.50
C SER A 750 4.32 14.63 8.92
N TYR A 751 3.86 13.65 9.70
CA TYR A 751 3.53 13.79 11.11
C TYR A 751 3.68 12.46 11.82
N SER A 752 3.67 12.47 13.15
CA SER A 752 3.82 11.25 13.95
C SER A 752 2.64 11.06 14.91
N VAL A 753 2.12 9.83 14.97
CA VAL A 753 1.08 9.42 15.93
C VAL A 753 1.62 8.24 16.73
N ASN A 754 1.62 8.35 18.06
CA ASN A 754 2.13 7.31 18.96
C ASN A 754 3.57 6.83 18.65
N GLY A 755 4.42 7.70 18.08
CA GLY A 755 5.80 7.38 17.71
C GLY A 755 5.98 6.66 16.38
N GLN A 756 4.90 6.50 15.59
CA GLN A 756 4.94 6.05 14.21
C GLN A 756 4.83 7.26 13.29
N ASP A 757 5.70 7.34 12.28
CA ASP A 757 5.64 8.38 11.25
C ASP A 757 4.64 8.00 10.16
N TYR A 758 3.95 9.01 9.66
CA TYR A 758 3.01 8.96 8.54
C TYR A 758 3.35 10.07 7.54
N ILE A 759 3.18 9.75 6.26
CA ILE A 759 3.40 10.66 5.13
C ILE A 759 2.04 10.94 4.52
N VAL A 760 1.74 12.21 4.25
CA VAL A 760 0.51 12.65 3.60
C VAL A 760 0.87 13.23 2.25
N THR A 761 0.15 12.83 1.20
CA THR A 761 0.47 13.20 -0.18
C THR A 761 -0.71 13.92 -0.85
N ALA A 762 -0.44 14.92 -1.67
CA ALA A 762 -1.39 15.53 -2.61
C ALA A 762 -1.15 14.92 -3.99
N ASN A 763 -2.10 14.13 -4.50
CA ASN A 763 -1.88 13.24 -5.64
C ASN A 763 -2.35 13.86 -6.95
N GLU A 764 -1.55 14.80 -7.47
CA GLU A 764 -1.88 15.63 -8.62
C GLU A 764 -1.88 14.83 -9.93
N GLY A 765 -0.71 14.35 -10.37
CA GLY A 765 -0.63 13.46 -11.53
C GLY A 765 0.37 13.80 -12.62
N ASP A 766 1.47 14.50 -12.36
CA ASP A 766 2.33 14.99 -13.43
C ASP A 766 3.01 13.90 -14.28
N SER A 767 3.33 14.26 -15.53
CA SER A 767 3.83 13.34 -16.56
C SER A 767 5.14 13.84 -17.18
N ARG A 768 5.92 12.93 -17.78
CA ARG A 768 7.07 13.35 -18.60
C ARG A 768 6.66 13.61 -20.04
N ASP A 769 6.53 14.89 -20.38
CA ASP A 769 6.22 15.37 -21.73
C ASP A 769 7.20 16.46 -22.20
N TYR A 770 8.25 16.05 -22.93
CA TYR A 770 9.28 16.90 -23.51
C TYR A 770 9.26 16.83 -25.06
N ASP A 771 9.82 17.84 -25.73
CA ASP A 771 9.93 17.88 -27.20
C ASP A 771 10.59 16.62 -27.80
N GLY A 772 11.59 16.06 -27.09
CA GLY A 772 12.35 14.87 -27.49
C GLY A 772 11.83 13.54 -26.95
N TYR A 773 10.94 13.55 -25.96
CA TYR A 773 10.42 12.36 -25.29
C TYR A 773 9.08 12.65 -24.62
N SER A 774 8.06 11.84 -24.89
CA SER A 774 6.78 11.93 -24.21
C SER A 774 6.31 10.54 -23.84
N GLU A 775 5.84 10.37 -22.61
CA GLU A 775 5.10 9.17 -22.23
C GLU A 775 3.58 9.34 -22.35
N GLU A 776 3.07 10.54 -22.61
CA GLU A 776 1.64 10.78 -22.72
C GLU A 776 1.03 10.18 -24.00
N GLU A 777 -0.03 9.42 -23.81
CA GLU A 777 -0.90 8.94 -24.88
C GLU A 777 -2.37 9.09 -24.49
N ARG A 778 -3.27 8.85 -25.43
CA ARG A 778 -4.71 8.75 -25.17
C ARG A 778 -5.15 7.30 -25.26
N VAL A 779 -6.08 6.87 -24.42
CA VAL A 779 -6.54 5.47 -24.43
C VAL A 779 -7.05 5.02 -25.80
N LYS A 780 -7.67 5.90 -26.60
CA LYS A 780 -8.12 5.57 -27.96
C LYS A 780 -7.00 5.28 -28.97
N ASP A 781 -5.79 5.76 -28.68
CA ASP A 781 -4.61 5.59 -29.53
C ASP A 781 -3.80 4.35 -29.13
N LEU A 782 -4.10 3.75 -27.98
CA LEU A 782 -3.55 2.45 -27.56
C LEU A 782 -4.11 1.30 -28.40
N ILE A 783 -3.32 0.23 -28.51
CA ILE A 783 -3.79 -1.07 -28.98
C ILE A 783 -4.02 -1.95 -27.75
N LEU A 784 -5.27 -2.08 -27.32
CA LEU A 784 -5.61 -2.87 -26.12
C LEU A 784 -5.62 -4.37 -26.45
N ASP A 785 -5.03 -5.20 -25.58
CA ASP A 785 -5.10 -6.65 -25.70
C ASP A 785 -6.55 -7.12 -25.48
N GLU A 786 -7.14 -7.79 -26.47
CA GLU A 786 -8.54 -8.25 -26.46
C GLU A 786 -8.85 -9.25 -25.33
N THR A 787 -7.84 -9.88 -24.74
CA THR A 787 -7.98 -10.78 -23.58
C THR A 787 -8.31 -9.98 -22.31
N TYR A 788 -7.69 -8.81 -22.15
CA TYR A 788 -7.87 -7.93 -21.00
C TYR A 788 -9.01 -6.93 -21.22
N TYR A 789 -9.22 -6.53 -22.47
CA TYR A 789 -10.25 -5.58 -22.88
C TYR A 789 -11.14 -6.14 -24.01
N PRO A 790 -12.04 -7.09 -23.73
CA PRO A 790 -12.89 -7.71 -24.76
C PRO A 790 -13.83 -6.74 -25.51
N ASP A 791 -14.12 -5.57 -24.92
CA ASP A 791 -14.91 -4.49 -25.52
C ASP A 791 -14.07 -3.22 -25.74
N ALA A 792 -12.80 -3.39 -26.15
CA ALA A 792 -11.87 -2.28 -26.38
C ALA A 792 -12.48 -1.15 -27.23
N ALA A 793 -13.19 -1.48 -28.31
CA ALA A 793 -13.80 -0.48 -29.20
C ALA A 793 -14.84 0.40 -28.51
N GLY A 794 -15.64 -0.15 -27.58
CA GLY A 794 -16.60 0.63 -26.79
C GLY A 794 -15.92 1.45 -25.70
N LEU A 795 -14.92 0.88 -25.03
CA LEU A 795 -14.12 1.60 -24.02
C LEU A 795 -13.35 2.78 -24.62
N GLN A 796 -12.89 2.65 -25.86
CA GLN A 796 -12.10 3.67 -26.56
C GLN A 796 -12.94 4.75 -27.26
N GLU A 797 -14.27 4.79 -27.07
CA GLU A 797 -15.10 5.93 -27.50
C GLU A 797 -14.70 7.20 -26.73
N ASP A 798 -14.80 8.37 -27.37
CA ASP A 798 -14.37 9.64 -26.77
C ASP A 798 -15.18 9.96 -25.50
N GLU A 799 -16.47 9.60 -25.48
CA GLU A 799 -17.40 9.72 -24.36
C GLU A 799 -17.14 8.71 -23.22
N MET A 800 -16.22 7.76 -23.43
CA MET A 800 -15.86 6.70 -22.47
C MET A 800 -14.44 6.94 -21.95
N LEU A 801 -13.50 6.00 -22.15
CA LEU A 801 -12.09 6.20 -21.79
C LEU A 801 -11.28 6.81 -22.92
N GLY A 802 -11.78 6.88 -24.15
CA GLY A 802 -10.98 7.20 -25.33
C GLY A 802 -10.21 8.51 -25.22
N ARG A 803 -10.75 9.49 -24.49
CA ARG A 803 -10.10 10.77 -24.19
C ARG A 803 -9.15 10.72 -23.01
N LEU A 804 -9.25 9.78 -22.08
CA LEU A 804 -8.42 9.75 -20.88
C LEU A 804 -6.92 9.71 -21.25
N LYS A 805 -6.12 10.62 -20.66
CA LYS A 805 -4.66 10.57 -20.75
C LYS A 805 -4.12 9.34 -20.01
N THR A 806 -3.14 8.71 -20.60
CA THR A 806 -2.50 7.50 -20.08
C THR A 806 -1.01 7.50 -20.40
N THR A 807 -0.23 6.72 -19.68
CA THR A 807 1.18 6.55 -19.97
C THR A 807 1.41 5.41 -20.97
N SER A 808 2.31 5.63 -21.91
CA SER A 808 2.84 4.63 -22.85
C SER A 808 4.08 3.90 -22.30
N SER A 809 4.60 4.33 -21.16
CA SER A 809 5.85 3.82 -20.59
C SER A 809 5.69 2.51 -19.80
N MET A 810 4.43 2.12 -19.54
CA MET A 810 4.06 0.89 -18.85
C MET A 810 2.72 0.33 -19.36
N GLY A 811 2.37 -0.89 -18.94
CA GLY A 811 1.10 -1.55 -19.31
C GLY A 811 1.19 -2.54 -20.47
N ASP A 812 2.29 -2.54 -21.23
CA ASP A 812 2.67 -3.59 -22.18
C ASP A 812 3.70 -4.51 -21.52
N TYR A 813 3.24 -5.64 -20.98
CA TYR A 813 4.04 -6.50 -20.10
C TYR A 813 5.14 -7.27 -20.85
N ASP A 814 4.92 -7.66 -22.11
CA ASP A 814 5.89 -8.38 -22.95
C ASP A 814 6.53 -7.54 -24.07
N GLN A 815 6.17 -6.26 -24.20
CA GLN A 815 6.62 -5.32 -25.23
C GLN A 815 6.28 -5.79 -26.65
N ASP A 816 5.07 -6.32 -26.84
CA ASP A 816 4.58 -6.71 -28.16
C ASP A 816 3.80 -5.58 -28.88
N GLY A 817 3.60 -4.45 -28.20
CA GLY A 817 2.85 -3.29 -28.66
C GLY A 817 1.36 -3.33 -28.30
N MET A 818 0.91 -4.36 -27.58
CA MET A 818 -0.43 -4.47 -27.03
C MET A 818 -0.42 -4.13 -25.55
N VAL A 819 -1.46 -3.45 -25.07
CA VAL A 819 -1.58 -3.00 -23.69
C VAL A 819 -2.51 -3.93 -22.91
N GLU A 820 -1.98 -4.55 -21.86
CA GLU A 820 -2.72 -5.36 -20.89
C GLU A 820 -3.33 -4.55 -19.76
N GLN A 821 -2.76 -3.36 -19.46
CA GLN A 821 -3.21 -2.51 -18.36
C GLN A 821 -3.11 -1.02 -18.70
N ILE A 822 -4.23 -0.32 -18.62
CA ILE A 822 -4.31 1.14 -18.73
C ILE A 822 -3.96 1.78 -17.39
N TYR A 823 -3.16 2.85 -17.43
CA TYR A 823 -2.81 3.67 -16.27
C TYR A 823 -3.24 5.12 -16.46
N SER A 824 -3.92 5.71 -15.49
CA SER A 824 -4.27 7.13 -15.52
C SER A 824 -3.32 7.95 -14.66
N TYR A 825 -3.09 9.19 -15.08
CA TYR A 825 -2.33 10.18 -14.33
C TYR A 825 -3.16 10.71 -13.15
N GLY A 826 -2.50 10.84 -12.01
CA GLY A 826 -3.09 11.32 -10.77
C GLY A 826 -4.07 10.34 -10.12
N ALA A 827 -3.98 10.21 -8.80
CA ALA A 827 -5.02 9.51 -8.04
C ALA A 827 -6.20 10.42 -7.71
N ARG A 828 -6.08 11.74 -7.95
CA ARG A 828 -7.15 12.75 -7.77
C ARG A 828 -7.65 12.84 -6.32
N SER A 829 -6.76 12.56 -5.37
CA SER A 829 -7.04 12.42 -3.94
C SER A 829 -5.90 12.98 -3.09
N PHE A 830 -6.08 12.96 -1.77
CA PHE A 830 -4.94 12.90 -0.86
C PHE A 830 -4.85 11.51 -0.25
N SER A 831 -3.65 11.09 0.13
CA SER A 831 -3.42 9.79 0.77
C SER A 831 -2.58 9.92 2.03
N ILE A 832 -2.67 8.93 2.90
CA ILE A 832 -1.81 8.75 4.07
C ILE A 832 -1.10 7.40 3.93
N PHE A 833 0.23 7.43 4.01
CA PHE A 833 1.10 6.25 4.01
C PHE A 833 1.79 6.11 5.37
N ASP A 834 2.08 4.87 5.77
CA ASP A 834 3.00 4.64 6.89
C ASP A 834 4.47 4.88 6.47
N ALA A 835 5.38 4.86 7.43
CA ALA A 835 6.81 5.04 7.18
C ALA A 835 7.42 4.07 6.15
N TYR A 836 6.76 2.96 5.83
CA TYR A 836 7.27 1.95 4.89
C TYR A 836 6.52 1.96 3.55
N GLY A 837 5.76 3.02 3.27
CA GLY A 837 5.05 3.20 2.01
C GLY A 837 3.80 2.34 1.87
N ASN A 838 3.27 1.77 2.98
CA ASN A 838 1.98 1.10 2.91
C ASN A 838 0.86 2.14 2.98
N LEU A 839 -0.09 2.08 2.06
CA LEU A 839 -1.29 2.91 2.09
C LEU A 839 -2.11 2.63 3.36
N VAL A 840 -2.46 3.69 4.08
CA VAL A 840 -3.26 3.65 5.31
C VAL A 840 -4.65 4.22 5.05
N PHE A 841 -4.73 5.32 4.29
CA PHE A 841 -5.97 5.97 3.90
C PHE A 841 -5.82 6.63 2.52
N ASP A 842 -6.93 6.70 1.78
CA ASP A 842 -7.05 7.50 0.57
C ASP A 842 -8.45 8.14 0.52
N SER A 843 -8.55 9.43 0.18
CA SER A 843 -9.84 10.13 0.12
C SER A 843 -10.74 9.70 -1.04
N GLY A 844 -10.26 8.82 -1.92
CA GLY A 844 -11.00 8.28 -3.04
C GLY A 844 -11.48 9.38 -3.97
N ASN A 845 -12.80 9.45 -4.16
CA ASN A 845 -13.48 10.41 -5.01
C ASN A 845 -14.15 11.54 -4.20
N GLU A 846 -13.84 11.67 -2.90
CA GLU A 846 -14.48 12.66 -2.03
C GLU A 846 -14.25 14.09 -2.52
N PHE A 847 -13.11 14.39 -3.12
CA PHE A 847 -12.81 15.73 -3.66
C PHE A 847 -13.71 16.05 -4.85
N ALA A 848 -13.80 15.14 -5.83
CA ALA A 848 -14.70 15.27 -6.97
C ALA A 848 -16.17 15.44 -6.52
N LEU A 849 -16.62 14.64 -5.56
CA LEU A 849 -17.98 14.75 -5.00
C LEU A 849 -18.22 16.06 -4.24
N THR A 850 -17.21 16.56 -3.52
CA THR A 850 -17.26 17.84 -2.81
C THR A 850 -17.38 18.98 -3.80
N VAL A 851 -16.50 19.05 -4.80
CA VAL A 851 -16.54 20.08 -5.85
C VAL A 851 -17.86 20.01 -6.62
N GLN A 852 -18.32 18.82 -7.01
CA GLN A 852 -19.62 18.65 -7.66
C GLN A 852 -20.78 19.23 -6.82
N THR A 853 -20.73 19.06 -5.50
CA THR A 853 -21.82 19.48 -4.59
C THR A 853 -21.76 20.97 -4.26
N GLU A 854 -20.58 21.48 -3.95
CA GLU A 854 -20.39 22.85 -3.45
C GLU A 854 -20.22 23.84 -4.62
N GLU A 855 -19.53 23.45 -5.68
CA GLU A 855 -19.11 24.32 -6.79
C GLU A 855 -19.19 23.61 -8.15
N GLU A 856 -20.35 23.04 -8.51
CA GLU A 856 -20.54 22.25 -9.73
C GLU A 856 -20.04 22.93 -11.02
N ALA A 857 -20.06 24.27 -11.08
CA ALA A 857 -19.57 25.03 -12.22
C ALA A 857 -18.05 24.96 -12.42
N LEU A 858 -17.30 24.51 -11.40
CA LEU A 858 -15.83 24.37 -11.37
C LEU A 858 -15.37 22.92 -11.38
N PHE A 859 -16.31 21.98 -11.50
CA PHE A 859 -15.96 20.56 -11.55
C PHE A 859 -14.98 20.30 -12.69
N ASN A 860 -13.79 19.77 -12.34
CA ASN A 860 -12.68 19.47 -13.25
C ASN A 860 -12.48 20.53 -14.33
N GLU A 861 -12.47 21.79 -13.95
CA GLU A 861 -12.49 22.91 -14.90
C GLU A 861 -11.12 23.17 -15.54
N ASP A 862 -11.14 23.67 -16.77
CA ASP A 862 -9.96 24.19 -17.48
C ASP A 862 -10.23 25.63 -17.95
N GLU A 863 -9.43 26.60 -17.50
CA GLU A 863 -9.58 28.03 -17.82
C GLU A 863 -11.01 28.63 -17.64
N GLY A 864 -11.79 28.07 -16.72
CA GLY A 864 -13.17 28.41 -16.40
C GLY A 864 -14.23 27.59 -17.14
N GLU A 865 -13.83 26.67 -18.01
CA GLU A 865 -14.72 25.73 -18.70
C GLU A 865 -14.88 24.46 -17.85
N LYS A 866 -16.11 24.24 -17.37
CA LYS A 866 -16.48 23.05 -16.60
C LYS A 866 -16.12 21.78 -17.38
N ASP A 867 -15.60 20.78 -16.66
CA ASP A 867 -15.35 19.42 -17.15
C ASP A 867 -14.17 19.28 -18.15
N GLY A 868 -13.40 20.36 -18.34
CA GLY A 868 -12.25 20.38 -19.27
C GLY A 868 -11.05 19.51 -18.87
N ARG A 869 -10.97 19.05 -17.61
CA ARG A 869 -9.87 18.23 -17.07
C ARG A 869 -10.28 16.81 -16.67
N SER A 870 -11.53 16.39 -16.91
CA SER A 870 -11.99 15.04 -16.55
C SER A 870 -11.25 13.94 -17.31
N ASP A 871 -10.88 14.18 -18.56
CA ASP A 871 -10.05 13.29 -19.38
C ASP A 871 -8.55 13.34 -19.06
N ASP A 872 -8.14 14.10 -18.04
CA ASP A 872 -6.75 14.28 -17.64
C ASP A 872 -6.55 13.98 -16.14
N LYS A 873 -6.17 14.96 -15.32
CA LYS A 873 -5.90 14.81 -13.88
C LYS A 873 -7.09 15.19 -12.97
N GLY A 874 -8.18 15.75 -13.50
CA GLY A 874 -9.43 16.02 -12.78
C GLY A 874 -9.39 17.18 -11.78
N VAL A 875 -9.35 16.88 -10.47
CA VAL A 875 -9.40 17.90 -9.40
C VAL A 875 -8.02 18.38 -8.92
N GLU A 876 -6.94 17.73 -9.37
CA GLU A 876 -5.54 18.17 -9.22
C GLU A 876 -5.17 18.70 -7.82
N PRO A 877 -5.02 17.80 -6.82
CA PRO A 877 -4.50 18.16 -5.50
C PRO A 877 -3.01 18.42 -5.58
N GLU A 878 -2.62 19.68 -5.42
CA GLU A 878 -1.26 20.19 -5.65
C GLU A 878 -0.55 20.42 -4.31
N ALA A 879 -1.00 21.44 -3.57
CA ALA A 879 -0.39 21.81 -2.30
C ALA A 879 -0.86 20.93 -1.12
N ILE A 880 0.04 20.67 -0.17
CA ILE A 880 -0.33 20.17 1.16
C ILE A 880 0.46 20.82 2.30
N GLU A 881 -0.24 21.20 3.36
CA GLU A 881 0.36 21.65 4.63
C GLU A 881 -0.26 20.90 5.81
N ILE A 882 0.59 20.42 6.71
CA ILE A 882 0.17 19.73 7.93
C ILE A 882 0.35 20.64 9.14
N ALA A 883 -0.69 20.77 9.96
CA ALA A 883 -0.63 21.60 11.17
C ALA A 883 -1.32 20.94 12.36
N THR A 884 -0.75 21.13 13.55
CA THR A 884 -1.42 20.77 14.81
C THR A 884 -2.06 22.01 15.43
N ILE A 885 -3.38 21.97 15.64
CA ILE A 885 -4.16 23.05 16.25
C ILE A 885 -4.98 22.45 17.39
N ASN A 886 -4.75 22.91 18.62
CA ASN A 886 -5.48 22.45 19.83
C ASN A 886 -5.51 20.91 19.99
N ASP A 887 -4.35 20.26 19.85
CA ASP A 887 -4.15 18.79 19.93
C ASP A 887 -4.72 17.96 18.74
N PHE A 888 -5.37 18.60 17.76
CA PHE A 888 -5.79 17.95 16.52
C PHE A 888 -4.80 18.23 15.41
N THR A 889 -4.54 17.23 14.56
CA THR A 889 -3.68 17.37 13.37
C THR A 889 -4.56 17.51 12.14
N TYR A 890 -4.30 18.53 11.32
CA TYR A 890 -5.05 18.85 10.12
C TYR A 890 -4.17 18.75 8.88
N ALA A 891 -4.75 18.29 7.78
CA ALA A 891 -4.23 18.47 6.44
C ALA A 891 -5.03 19.58 5.75
N PHE A 892 -4.32 20.56 5.19
CA PHE A 892 -4.85 21.56 4.28
C PHE A 892 -4.35 21.21 2.88
N VAL A 893 -5.25 20.87 1.97
CA VAL A 893 -4.93 20.41 0.62
C VAL A 893 -5.42 21.44 -0.39
N GLY A 894 -4.53 21.98 -1.21
CA GLY A 894 -4.87 22.89 -2.31
C GLY A 894 -5.30 22.12 -3.55
N LEU A 895 -6.31 22.60 -4.25
CA LEU A 895 -6.75 22.09 -5.55
C LEU A 895 -6.40 23.13 -6.62
N GLU A 896 -5.45 22.82 -7.50
CA GLU A 896 -4.93 23.75 -8.51
C GLU A 896 -6.08 24.26 -9.40
N ARG A 897 -6.78 23.36 -10.09
CA ARG A 897 -7.85 23.72 -11.04
C ARG A 897 -9.03 24.42 -10.37
N GLN A 898 -9.54 23.90 -9.26
CA GLN A 898 -10.69 24.52 -8.57
C GLN A 898 -10.32 25.80 -7.82
N SER A 899 -9.03 26.02 -7.56
CA SER A 899 -8.51 27.11 -6.73
C SER A 899 -8.93 27.03 -5.25
N GLY A 900 -9.41 25.87 -4.82
CA GLY A 900 -9.99 25.64 -3.50
C GLY A 900 -9.00 25.01 -2.52
N ILE A 901 -9.33 25.05 -1.23
CA ILE A 901 -8.61 24.39 -0.16
C ILE A 901 -9.57 23.45 0.57
N ILE A 902 -9.24 22.18 0.61
CA ILE A 902 -9.95 21.16 1.36
C ILE A 902 -9.23 20.90 2.69
N VAL A 903 -9.98 20.77 3.78
CA VAL A 903 -9.42 20.56 5.13
C VAL A 903 -9.90 19.24 5.72
N TYR A 904 -8.98 18.41 6.20
CA TYR A 904 -9.25 17.18 6.93
C TYR A 904 -8.64 17.22 8.33
N ASP A 905 -9.33 16.67 9.32
CA ASP A 905 -8.73 16.21 10.59
C ASP A 905 -8.14 14.82 10.35
N ILE A 906 -6.81 14.73 10.44
CA ILE A 906 -6.01 13.52 10.23
C ILE A 906 -5.40 13.01 11.55
N THR A 907 -5.92 13.46 12.69
CA THR A 907 -5.44 13.03 14.02
C THR A 907 -5.44 11.51 14.16
N ASP A 908 -6.47 10.86 13.60
CA ASP A 908 -6.50 9.42 13.41
C ASP A 908 -6.16 9.07 11.94
N PRO A 909 -4.94 8.58 11.64
CA PRO A 909 -4.44 8.39 10.27
C PRO A 909 -5.27 7.41 9.44
N VAL A 910 -6.06 6.56 10.09
CA VAL A 910 -6.83 5.47 9.47
C VAL A 910 -8.30 5.83 9.25
N SER A 911 -8.73 6.95 9.86
CA SER A 911 -10.08 7.47 9.78
C SER A 911 -10.08 9.01 9.73
N PRO A 912 -9.38 9.64 8.77
CA PRO A 912 -9.48 11.08 8.54
C PRO A 912 -10.92 11.55 8.39
N LYS A 913 -11.18 12.80 8.78
CA LYS A 913 -12.51 13.41 8.74
C LYS A 913 -12.49 14.71 7.95
N PHE A 914 -13.30 14.79 6.90
CA PHE A 914 -13.56 16.04 6.20
C PHE A 914 -14.10 17.10 7.18
N ILE A 915 -13.51 18.29 7.13
CA ILE A 915 -13.90 19.43 7.96
C ILE A 915 -14.66 20.45 7.11
N THR A 916 -14.00 20.99 6.09
CA THR A 916 -14.54 22.10 5.30
C THR A 916 -13.86 22.19 3.93
N TYR A 917 -14.52 22.92 3.03
CA TYR A 917 -13.99 23.32 1.74
C TYR A 917 -14.07 24.85 1.64
N TYR A 918 -12.95 25.47 1.28
CA TYR A 918 -12.82 26.92 1.18
C TYR A 918 -12.40 27.31 -0.23
N ASN A 919 -13.11 28.25 -0.84
CA ASN A 919 -12.72 28.87 -2.10
C ASN A 919 -13.03 30.37 -2.02
N ASN A 920 -12.13 31.23 -2.52
CA ASN A 920 -12.35 32.68 -2.59
C ASN A 920 -12.60 33.20 -4.00
N ARG A 921 -12.53 32.31 -5.00
CA ARG A 921 -12.72 32.63 -6.41
C ARG A 921 -14.12 33.18 -6.65
N MET A 922 -14.22 34.23 -7.46
CA MET A 922 -15.47 34.91 -7.77
C MET A 922 -15.72 34.95 -9.27
N TYR A 923 -16.95 34.62 -9.68
CA TYR A 923 -17.43 34.69 -11.07
C TYR A 923 -18.33 35.91 -11.29
N ASP A 924 -17.79 36.97 -11.88
CA ASP A 924 -18.56 38.15 -12.35
C ASP A 924 -18.12 38.59 -13.76
N GLY A 925 -18.54 37.83 -14.77
CA GLY A 925 -18.22 38.13 -16.18
C GLY A 925 -16.78 37.85 -16.59
N GLY A 926 -16.05 37.08 -15.78
CA GLY A 926 -14.68 36.59 -15.93
C GLY A 926 -14.22 35.91 -14.63
N VAL A 927 -13.10 35.20 -14.67
CA VAL A 927 -12.46 34.62 -13.47
C VAL A 927 -11.69 35.71 -12.72
N THR A 928 -11.97 35.89 -11.43
CA THR A 928 -11.30 36.85 -10.55
C THR A 928 -11.09 36.25 -9.16
N GLY A 929 -10.05 36.66 -8.45
CA GLY A 929 -9.69 36.12 -7.13
C GLY A 929 -8.28 35.56 -7.12
N ASP A 930 -8.00 34.72 -6.12
CA ASP A 930 -6.78 33.92 -6.05
C ASP A 930 -7.00 32.59 -6.81
N ILE A 931 -6.07 32.19 -7.68
CA ILE A 931 -6.23 31.11 -8.68
C ILE A 931 -5.02 30.17 -8.65
N ALA A 932 -5.27 28.85 -8.59
CA ALA A 932 -4.25 27.78 -8.55
C ALA A 932 -3.34 27.82 -7.31
N PRO A 933 -3.79 27.31 -6.15
CA PRO A 933 -3.00 27.24 -4.94
C PRO A 933 -1.85 26.23 -5.10
N GLU A 934 -0.64 26.76 -5.16
CA GLU A 934 0.61 26.02 -5.33
C GLU A 934 1.18 25.54 -4.00
N ILE A 935 1.08 26.40 -3.00
CA ILE A 935 1.76 26.18 -1.73
C ILE A 935 0.92 26.74 -0.59
N ILE A 936 0.89 26.01 0.52
CA ILE A 936 0.22 26.42 1.76
C ILE A 936 1.25 26.46 2.87
N LYS A 937 1.27 27.54 3.64
CA LYS A 937 2.10 27.67 4.84
C LYS A 937 1.24 28.03 6.04
N PHE A 938 1.26 27.16 7.05
CA PHE A 938 0.60 27.41 8.31
C PHE A 938 1.46 28.28 9.23
N ILE A 939 0.82 29.27 9.85
CA ILE A 939 1.41 30.10 10.89
C ILE A 939 0.60 29.91 12.19
N PRO A 940 1.19 29.32 13.24
CA PRO A 940 0.57 29.20 14.55
C PRO A 940 0.15 30.56 15.12
N GLY A 941 -0.91 30.60 15.92
CA GLY A 941 -1.40 31.84 16.51
C GLY A 941 -0.37 32.54 17.41
N GLU A 942 0.50 31.79 18.10
CA GLU A 942 1.61 32.36 18.88
C GLU A 942 2.70 33.05 18.04
N ASP A 943 2.81 32.69 16.76
CA ASP A 943 3.80 33.20 15.81
C ASP A 943 3.19 34.20 14.82
N SER A 944 1.86 34.32 14.80
CA SER A 944 1.16 35.21 13.89
C SER A 944 1.10 36.66 14.41
N PRO A 945 1.07 37.66 13.52
CA PRO A 945 1.06 39.07 13.95
C PRO A 945 -0.21 39.52 14.65
N ASN A 946 -1.33 38.81 14.43
CA ASN A 946 -2.64 39.13 15.02
C ASN A 946 -3.02 38.19 16.19
N GLY A 947 -2.22 37.18 16.50
CA GLY A 947 -2.48 36.22 17.58
C GLY A 947 -3.45 35.09 17.21
N GLU A 948 -3.91 35.04 15.95
CA GLU A 948 -4.82 34.01 15.43
C GLU A 948 -4.07 33.13 14.42
N PRO A 949 -4.36 31.82 14.31
CA PRO A 949 -3.68 30.99 13.32
C PRO A 949 -4.00 31.43 11.88
N LEU A 950 -3.00 31.42 11.01
CA LEU A 950 -3.13 31.86 9.60
C LEU A 950 -2.66 30.77 8.64
N LEU A 951 -3.22 30.79 7.43
CA LEU A 951 -2.62 30.18 6.24
C LEU A 951 -2.13 31.31 5.33
N LEU A 952 -0.88 31.21 4.88
CA LEU A 952 -0.41 31.91 3.70
C LEU A 952 -0.49 30.94 2.54
N VAL A 953 -1.13 31.35 1.45
CA VAL A 953 -1.31 30.51 0.27
C VAL A 953 -0.74 31.23 -0.93
N GLY A 954 0.21 30.60 -1.61
CA GLY A 954 0.73 31.07 -2.89
C GLY A 954 -0.20 30.59 -4.00
N TYR A 955 -0.55 31.50 -4.91
CA TYR A 955 -1.43 31.22 -6.04
C TYR A 955 -0.69 31.60 -7.33
N GLU A 956 -0.29 30.59 -8.08
CA GLU A 956 0.70 30.71 -9.16
C GLU A 956 0.13 31.36 -10.42
N VAL A 957 -1.06 30.94 -10.87
CA VAL A 957 -1.74 31.53 -12.04
C VAL A 957 -2.11 33.00 -11.79
N SER A 958 -2.65 33.33 -10.60
CA SER A 958 -2.99 34.72 -10.28
C SER A 958 -1.78 35.58 -9.87
N GLY A 959 -0.63 34.97 -9.58
CA GLY A 959 0.55 35.65 -9.05
C GLY A 959 0.24 36.40 -7.76
N SER A 960 -0.43 35.74 -6.81
CA SER A 960 -0.88 36.35 -5.55
C SER A 960 -0.59 35.51 -4.31
N MET A 961 -0.47 36.19 -3.18
CA MET A 961 -0.50 35.59 -1.84
C MET A 961 -1.87 35.83 -1.23
N GLY A 962 -2.61 34.78 -0.91
CA GLY A 962 -3.78 34.83 -0.03
C GLY A 962 -3.39 34.70 1.43
N ILE A 963 -3.97 35.54 2.30
CA ILE A 963 -3.86 35.43 3.76
C ILE A 963 -5.21 35.04 4.32
N ILE A 964 -5.31 33.84 4.88
CA ILE A 964 -6.55 33.28 5.42
C ILE A 964 -6.38 33.09 6.92
N GLN A 965 -7.30 33.65 7.71
CA GLN A 965 -7.35 33.42 9.13
C GLN A 965 -8.23 32.22 9.44
N LEU A 966 -7.71 31.34 10.30
CA LEU A 966 -8.45 30.20 10.81
C LEU A 966 -9.32 30.66 12.00
N GLY A 967 -10.64 30.50 11.87
CA GLY A 967 -11.59 30.87 12.93
C GLY A 967 -11.52 29.91 14.13
N GLY A 968 -12.03 30.33 15.30
CA GLY A 968 -12.14 29.44 16.47
C GLY A 968 -13.07 28.23 16.29
N SER A 969 -13.74 28.12 15.14
CA SER A 969 -14.63 27.04 14.74
C SER A 969 -13.97 25.95 13.90
N ILE A 970 -12.66 26.03 13.58
CA ILE A 970 -11.88 24.85 13.10
C ILE A 970 -11.60 23.93 14.29
N THR A 971 -12.65 23.68 15.04
CA THR A 971 -12.78 22.54 15.93
C THR A 971 -13.37 21.48 15.03
N PRO A 972 -13.03 20.19 15.18
CA PRO A 972 -13.88 19.16 14.61
C PRO A 972 -15.31 19.53 15.00
N VAL A 973 -16.31 19.37 14.11
CA VAL A 973 -17.68 19.21 14.61
C VAL A 973 -17.52 18.14 15.67
N SER A 974 -17.62 18.52 16.95
CA SER A 974 -17.21 17.68 18.08
C SER A 974 -18.21 16.54 18.19
N GLU A 975 -18.03 15.62 17.28
CA GLU A 975 -18.53 14.29 17.24
C GLU A 975 -17.86 13.61 18.41
N VAL A 976 -18.61 13.49 19.50
CA VAL A 976 -18.64 12.20 20.17
C VAL A 976 -19.31 11.22 19.19
N ALA A 977 -18.65 10.94 18.06
CA ALA A 977 -18.92 9.79 17.20
C ALA A 977 -18.15 8.65 17.82
N HIS A 978 -18.75 8.06 18.85
CA HIS A 978 -18.72 6.60 18.87
C HIS A 978 -19.33 6.13 17.55
N GLU A 979 -18.68 5.17 16.90
CA GLU A 979 -19.20 4.40 15.77
C GLU A 979 -20.73 4.35 15.77
N SER A 980 -21.36 4.68 14.65
CA SER A 980 -22.80 4.56 14.55
C SER A 980 -23.19 3.09 14.60
N ARG A 981 -23.59 2.61 15.79
CA ARG A 981 -23.98 1.22 16.06
C ARG A 981 -25.43 0.92 15.66
N PHE A 982 -25.97 1.66 14.68
CA PHE A 982 -27.33 1.47 14.17
C PHE A 982 -27.41 1.92 12.71
N ASN A 983 -28.32 1.29 11.97
CA ASN A 983 -28.61 1.57 10.57
C ASN A 983 -30.01 2.15 10.40
N VAL A 984 -30.20 2.95 9.34
CA VAL A 984 -31.49 3.56 8.98
C VAL A 984 -31.94 3.08 7.60
N TYR A 985 -33.18 2.61 7.49
CA TYR A 985 -33.70 2.09 6.20
C TYR A 985 -35.24 2.22 6.06
N PRO A 986 -35.78 2.45 4.85
CA PRO A 986 -35.04 2.72 3.61
C PRO A 986 -34.39 4.11 3.64
N ASN A 987 -33.25 4.25 2.99
CA ASN A 987 -32.58 5.52 2.76
C ASN A 987 -32.12 5.55 1.29
N PRO A 988 -32.82 6.25 0.39
CA PRO A 988 -33.82 7.29 0.66
C PRO A 988 -35.19 6.79 1.14
N VAL A 989 -35.89 7.62 1.92
CA VAL A 989 -37.27 7.39 2.38
C VAL A 989 -38.27 7.91 1.35
N THR A 990 -38.86 6.99 0.58
CA THR A 990 -39.93 7.26 -0.40
C THR A 990 -41.32 6.91 0.14
N GLY A 991 -42.38 7.60 -0.30
CA GLY A 991 -43.78 7.15 -0.20
C GLY A 991 -44.29 6.65 1.17
N GLY A 992 -44.89 7.54 1.98
CA GLY A 992 -45.50 7.20 3.28
C GLY A 992 -44.67 7.61 4.51
N GLY A 993 -43.37 7.89 4.28
CA GLY A 993 -42.47 8.51 5.26
C GLY A 993 -42.10 7.58 6.41
N ASP A 994 -42.02 6.27 6.21
CA ASP A 994 -41.58 5.36 7.26
C ASP A 994 -40.07 5.13 7.19
N LEU A 995 -39.38 5.45 8.28
CA LEU A 995 -37.96 5.21 8.47
C LEU A 995 -37.77 4.20 9.60
N ASN A 996 -37.03 3.11 9.35
CA ASN A 996 -36.81 2.03 10.31
C ASN A 996 -35.36 2.03 10.82
N PHE A 997 -35.19 1.44 12.00
CA PHE A 997 -33.92 1.23 12.67
C PHE A 997 -33.72 -0.27 12.94
N ASP A 998 -32.51 -0.77 12.68
CA ASP A 998 -32.12 -2.17 12.94
C ASP A 998 -32.15 -2.51 14.44
N ILE A 999 -31.93 -1.52 15.29
CA ILE A 999 -32.09 -1.58 16.76
C ILE A 999 -33.01 -0.45 17.27
N PRO A 1000 -33.67 -0.59 18.43
CA PRO A 1000 -34.54 0.46 18.94
C PRO A 1000 -33.73 1.63 19.49
N VAL A 1001 -33.99 2.84 19.00
CA VAL A 1001 -33.20 4.04 19.32
C VAL A 1001 -34.05 5.20 19.86
N SER A 1002 -33.48 6.04 20.73
CA SER A 1002 -34.05 7.32 21.18
C SER A 1002 -33.18 8.46 20.67
N GLY A 1003 -33.76 9.57 20.24
CA GLY A 1003 -32.98 10.63 19.63
C GLY A 1003 -33.74 11.84 19.12
N GLN A 1004 -33.02 12.63 18.33
CA GLN A 1004 -33.49 13.84 17.67
C GLN A 1004 -33.13 13.78 16.18
N VAL A 1005 -33.99 14.34 15.33
CA VAL A 1005 -33.76 14.53 13.89
C VAL A 1005 -33.47 16.00 13.66
N TYR A 1006 -32.40 16.28 12.91
CA TYR A 1006 -31.93 17.61 12.56
C TYR A 1006 -32.05 17.82 11.05
N ASP A 1007 -32.42 19.03 10.63
CA ASP A 1007 -32.20 19.46 9.25
C ASP A 1007 -30.72 19.82 9.00
N MET A 1008 -30.38 20.11 7.75
CA MET A 1008 -29.01 20.49 7.37
C MET A 1008 -28.56 21.85 7.92
N ALA A 1009 -29.48 22.67 8.44
CA ALA A 1009 -29.15 23.89 9.17
C ALA A 1009 -28.89 23.62 10.66
N GLY A 1010 -28.92 22.35 11.10
CA GLY A 1010 -28.69 21.93 12.47
C GLY A 1010 -29.86 22.18 13.41
N LEU A 1011 -31.06 22.50 12.89
CA LEU A 1011 -32.26 22.69 13.71
C LEU A 1011 -32.95 21.36 13.98
N ILE A 1012 -33.37 21.14 15.22
CA ILE A 1012 -34.15 19.97 15.60
C ILE A 1012 -35.54 20.08 14.97
N VAL A 1013 -35.84 19.17 14.04
CA VAL A 1013 -37.14 19.06 13.36
C VAL A 1013 -38.02 17.97 13.97
N LYS A 1014 -37.45 17.02 14.72
CA LYS A 1014 -38.20 15.93 15.36
C LYS A 1014 -37.48 15.35 16.58
N GLU A 1015 -38.22 14.83 17.55
CA GLU A 1015 -37.70 14.06 18.69
C GLU A 1015 -38.46 12.72 18.81
N PHE A 1016 -37.80 11.68 19.29
CA PHE A 1016 -38.37 10.34 19.40
C PHE A 1016 -37.71 9.53 20.53
N ASP A 1017 -38.45 8.56 21.07
CA ASP A 1017 -37.99 7.73 22.20
C ASP A 1017 -38.22 6.24 21.93
N ARG A 1018 -37.14 5.46 21.94
CA ARG A 1018 -37.04 4.00 21.82
C ARG A 1018 -37.90 3.39 20.70
N GLN A 1019 -37.68 3.83 19.46
CA GLN A 1019 -38.44 3.37 18.29
C GLN A 1019 -37.59 2.48 17.38
N HIS A 1020 -38.20 1.43 16.81
CA HIS A 1020 -37.69 0.70 15.63
C HIS A 1020 -38.17 1.31 14.31
N ARG A 1021 -39.17 2.18 14.38
CA ARG A 1021 -39.76 2.84 13.22
C ARG A 1021 -40.26 4.22 13.60
N MET A 1022 -39.90 5.20 12.80
CA MET A 1022 -40.30 6.59 12.91
C MET A 1022 -41.03 7.00 11.64
N ASN A 1023 -42.15 7.71 11.77
CA ASN A 1023 -42.78 8.35 10.63
C ASN A 1023 -42.20 9.77 10.44
N VAL A 1024 -41.63 10.04 9.27
CA VAL A 1024 -41.02 11.30 8.81
C VAL A 1024 -41.80 11.91 7.64
N SER A 1025 -43.08 11.57 7.46
CA SER A 1025 -43.90 12.13 6.36
C SER A 1025 -44.23 13.62 6.50
N ASP A 1026 -44.02 14.17 7.70
CA ASP A 1026 -44.16 15.58 8.04
C ASP A 1026 -42.91 16.41 7.70
N LEU A 1027 -41.78 15.77 7.42
CA LEU A 1027 -40.56 16.44 6.96
C LEU A 1027 -40.68 16.79 5.47
N GLN A 1028 -40.12 17.93 5.06
CA GLN A 1028 -40.00 18.28 3.64
C GLN A 1028 -38.97 17.36 2.95
N PRO A 1029 -38.97 17.23 1.62
CA PRO A 1029 -37.87 16.58 0.92
C PRO A 1029 -36.53 17.25 1.26
N GLY A 1030 -35.50 16.46 1.52
CA GLY A 1030 -34.19 16.94 1.96
C GLY A 1030 -33.39 15.90 2.74
N ILE A 1031 -32.13 16.24 3.04
CA ILE A 1031 -31.25 15.43 3.87
C ILE A 1031 -31.48 15.79 5.35
N TYR A 1032 -31.50 14.77 6.19
CA TYR A 1032 -31.68 14.90 7.64
C TYR A 1032 -30.65 14.04 8.37
N VAL A 1033 -30.31 14.47 9.59
CA VAL A 1033 -29.41 13.73 10.49
C VAL A 1033 -30.19 13.25 11.69
N ILE A 1034 -30.11 11.96 12.00
CA ILE A 1034 -30.63 11.38 13.24
C ILE A 1034 -29.48 11.27 14.22
N ARG A 1035 -29.60 11.94 15.37
CA ARG A 1035 -28.69 11.72 16.50
C ARG A 1035 -29.42 10.91 17.56
N THR A 1036 -28.80 9.82 17.98
CA THR A 1036 -29.31 8.98 19.06
C THR A 1036 -28.57 9.29 20.35
N LEU A 1037 -29.22 9.06 21.48
CA LEU A 1037 -28.58 9.26 22.79
C LEU A 1037 -27.52 8.20 23.12
N GLU A 1038 -27.55 7.05 22.43
CA GLU A 1038 -26.83 5.83 22.83
C GLU A 1038 -25.99 5.16 21.71
N HIS A 1039 -26.25 5.49 20.43
CA HIS A 1039 -25.74 4.70 19.29
C HIS A 1039 -25.14 5.56 18.15
N GLY A 1040 -24.80 6.83 18.39
CA GLY A 1040 -24.19 7.69 17.37
C GLY A 1040 -25.20 8.38 16.46
N ALA A 1041 -24.80 8.70 15.23
CA ALA A 1041 -25.59 9.48 14.27
C ALA A 1041 -25.66 8.87 12.85
N GLN A 1042 -26.80 8.99 12.19
CA GLN A 1042 -27.02 8.48 10.82
C GLN A 1042 -27.68 9.55 9.94
N ARG A 1043 -27.28 9.63 8.67
CA ARG A 1043 -27.92 10.50 7.67
C ARG A 1043 -29.05 9.74 6.97
N PHE A 1044 -30.14 10.41 6.63
CA PHE A 1044 -31.11 9.88 5.67
C PHE A 1044 -31.65 10.97 4.73
N LEU A 1045 -31.93 10.57 3.50
CA LEU A 1045 -32.53 11.40 2.46
C LEU A 1045 -34.05 11.15 2.43
N LYS A 1046 -34.84 12.21 2.55
CA LYS A 1046 -36.29 12.20 2.30
C LYS A 1046 -36.54 12.67 0.87
N LEU A 1047 -37.15 11.81 0.06
CA LEU A 1047 -37.66 12.17 -1.27
C LEU A 1047 -39.18 12.41 -1.20
N ASP A 1048 -39.77 13.01 -2.24
CA ASP A 1048 -41.23 13.29 -2.34
C ASP A 1048 -42.13 12.06 -2.10
#